data_AF-A0A8C5LT93-F1
#
_entry.id   AF-A0A8C5LT93-F1
#
_cell.length_a   1.000
_cell.length_b   1.000
_cell.length_c   1.000
_cell.angle_alpha   90.00
_cell.angle_beta   90.00
_cell.angle_gamma   90.00
#
_symmetry.space_group_name_H-M   'P 1'
#
loop_
_entity.id
_entity.type
_entity.pdbx_description
1 polymer ?
#
loop_
_entity_poly.entity_id
_entity_poly.type
_entity_poly.pdbx_seq_one_letter_code
_entity_poly.pdbx_strand_id
1 'polypeptide(L)'
;MFGSCAPRTLITWGRIWPCQRSGNFQTSRKGDRRLIPRGSRILWSITMDRGGQLVQTLQKAGYPKAPQLDGEDFDWLFDTTDAKSFLDWFCGTVSEHNVISDEKLQAFNELKESGKAVLDEKAVREVLKTCETANSKMAAMEEVAIEKLEEEVEALKKLRNLRIRRRNKLQMIASANNNLTLKMGNLEEADAKKLRETVRALEATNKNFNRELGAIVQSAQALMSFFTIPDEGCELSSPTFLFQVLLENFFFEEEQHTASLSSLTKEHFGGNLSEGPLGSENVQELLQVPGDPSASDPDVKIVETMKLNLAYISAKHKLIQSKATRVSLEAGLKWAENYLSAAPSKVTNKENLQSRILSLDGEIAETMNHIDVLKGKNLVELVRQNAQLLNIPIMKGEYDAQRAWQDLHSKKQDILCARLLKQKASLEVLQMGYELELKKHREVYMELTAIIEELNRSANGLDERLTMMSDPSLVSSSKPRSNIDSKDSATHRLYQVLDGDQTQKLFRTYNGLESAAQKLAQDVVTLKDQLAVAEQEQVLLLSKLNADLKSLQGYMCPGGKELLLSTPEVANLFQQLDSQLEKLNHVLVGVLDDLKVKRKILQSNKMQHVEKQLYVYFFQNEGLLRNVVEKVESQADNH
;
A
#
# COMPACT_ATOMS: atom_id res chain seq x y z
N MET A 1 -1.98 38.65 48.62
CA MET A 1 -3.04 38.78 49.64
C MET A 1 -4.28 39.34 48.96
N PHE A 2 -5.41 38.63 49.08
CA PHE A 2 -6.82 38.96 48.80
C PHE A 2 -7.16 39.73 47.50
N GLY A 3 -8.15 39.38 46.68
CA GLY A 3 -9.26 38.44 46.77
C GLY A 3 -10.22 38.78 45.60
N SER A 4 -10.77 37.77 44.92
CA SER A 4 -12.21 37.46 44.89
C SER A 4 -13.03 38.08 43.73
N CYS A 5 -13.87 37.21 43.15
CA CYS A 5 -15.08 37.45 42.33
C CYS A 5 -14.89 38.10 40.93
N ALA A 6 -15.53 37.70 39.83
CA ALA A 6 -16.55 36.70 39.42
C ALA A 6 -16.56 36.74 37.85
N PRO A 7 -17.55 36.24 37.06
CA PRO A 7 -18.67 35.31 37.29
C PRO A 7 -18.83 34.21 36.20
N ARG A 8 -19.83 33.36 36.48
CA ARG A 8 -20.47 32.31 35.66
C ARG A 8 -21.02 32.79 34.31
N THR A 9 -21.02 31.90 33.31
CA THR A 9 -22.20 31.58 32.48
C THR A 9 -22.14 30.17 31.91
N LEU A 10 -23.25 29.45 32.07
CA LEU A 10 -23.52 28.10 31.59
C LEU A 10 -23.81 28.09 30.08
N ILE A 11 -23.26 27.13 29.33
CA ILE A 11 -23.93 26.54 28.17
C ILE A 11 -23.77 25.02 28.22
N THR A 12 -24.89 24.36 28.41
CA THR A 12 -25.10 22.91 28.41
C THR A 12 -24.91 22.31 27.00
N TRP A 13 -24.12 21.24 26.90
CA TRP A 13 -24.09 20.34 25.73
C TRP A 13 -24.74 19.01 26.11
N GLY A 14 -25.95 18.77 25.58
CA GLY A 14 -26.65 17.51 25.63
C GLY A 14 -26.26 16.61 24.46
N ARG A 15 -25.84 15.38 24.79
CA ARG A 15 -25.60 14.25 23.86
C ARG A 15 -26.92 13.73 23.30
N ILE A 16 -27.01 13.47 21.98
CA ILE A 16 -27.90 12.44 21.39
C ILE A 16 -27.16 11.71 20.27
N TRP A 17 -27.43 10.40 20.23
CA TRP A 17 -26.84 9.24 19.55
C TRP A 17 -27.07 9.11 18.03
N PRO A 18 -26.43 8.10 17.37
CA PRO A 18 -26.41 7.87 15.93
C PRO A 18 -27.54 6.98 15.36
N CYS A 19 -27.60 6.95 14.03
CA CYS A 19 -28.47 6.19 13.12
C CYS A 19 -28.58 4.67 13.36
N GLN A 20 -29.76 4.09 13.09
CA GLN A 20 -29.95 3.01 12.11
C GLN A 20 -31.42 2.56 12.02
N ARG A 21 -31.96 2.51 10.79
CA ARG A 21 -32.97 1.51 10.41
C ARG A 21 -32.90 1.24 8.91
N SER A 22 -32.24 0.14 8.57
CA SER A 22 -32.41 -0.63 7.33
C SER A 22 -33.71 -1.44 7.42
N GLY A 23 -34.39 -1.59 6.28
CA GLY A 23 -35.62 -2.37 6.17
C GLY A 23 -35.39 -3.86 5.97
N ASN A 24 -36.49 -4.64 5.96
CA ASN A 24 -36.83 -5.51 4.84
C ASN A 24 -38.15 -6.29 5.05
N PHE A 25 -38.94 -6.30 3.98
CA PHE A 25 -39.65 -7.42 3.35
C PHE A 25 -40.86 -8.16 3.99
N GLN A 26 -41.89 -8.19 3.14
CA GLN A 26 -42.73 -9.32 2.71
C GLN A 26 -44.12 -9.60 3.32
N THR A 27 -45.12 -9.29 2.48
CA THR A 27 -46.29 -10.10 2.07
C THR A 27 -47.31 -10.55 3.12
N SER A 28 -48.60 -10.20 2.91
CA SER A 28 -49.55 -11.05 2.18
C SER A 28 -51.01 -10.63 2.42
N ARG A 29 -51.72 -10.38 1.31
CA ARG A 29 -53.11 -10.73 0.96
C ARG A 29 -54.31 -10.47 1.90
N LYS A 30 -55.38 -10.01 1.21
CA LYS A 30 -56.83 -10.11 1.48
C LYS A 30 -57.36 -9.17 2.57
N GLY A 31 -58.46 -8.44 2.43
CA GLY A 31 -59.47 -8.35 1.37
C GLY A 31 -60.59 -7.41 1.84
N ASP A 32 -61.43 -7.02 0.89
CA ASP A 32 -62.80 -6.51 1.03
C ASP A 32 -63.11 -5.13 1.64
N ARG A 33 -63.58 -4.25 0.73
CA ARG A 33 -64.91 -3.61 0.73
C ARG A 33 -65.45 -2.99 2.03
N ARG A 34 -65.55 -1.66 2.07
CA ARG A 34 -66.81 -0.86 1.91
C ARG A 34 -66.67 0.56 2.50
N LEU A 35 -66.98 1.52 1.63
CA LEU A 35 -67.69 2.80 1.80
C LEU A 35 -68.15 3.26 3.22
N ILE A 36 -67.76 4.51 3.56
CA ILE A 36 -68.50 5.61 4.27
C ILE A 36 -68.76 5.39 5.80
N PRO A 37 -68.97 6.39 6.72
CA PRO A 37 -68.96 7.88 6.71
C PRO A 37 -68.21 8.59 7.88
N ARG A 38 -68.14 9.93 7.76
CA ARG A 38 -68.28 11.00 8.79
C ARG A 38 -68.13 10.59 10.27
N GLY A 39 -67.03 11.06 10.89
CA GLY A 39 -66.86 11.09 12.34
C GLY A 39 -67.52 12.31 12.97
N SER A 40 -68.59 12.05 13.72
CA SER A 40 -69.25 12.94 14.68
C SER A 40 -68.31 13.35 15.81
N ARG A 41 -68.29 14.65 16.16
CA ARG A 41 -67.82 15.10 17.48
C ARG A 41 -68.91 14.82 18.50
N ILE A 42 -68.55 14.03 19.49
CA ILE A 42 -69.32 13.78 20.71
C ILE A 42 -69.27 15.08 21.53
N LEU A 43 -70.41 15.74 21.69
CA LEU A 43 -70.67 16.79 22.66
C LEU A 43 -71.30 16.11 23.88
N TRP A 44 -70.57 16.05 24.98
CA TRP A 44 -71.15 15.73 26.29
C TRP A 44 -71.97 16.94 26.74
N SER A 45 -73.30 16.84 26.69
CA SER A 45 -74.21 17.79 27.33
C SER A 45 -74.23 17.50 28.83
N ILE A 46 -73.50 18.30 29.60
CA ILE A 46 -73.70 18.44 31.04
C ILE A 46 -75.06 19.14 31.20
N THR A 47 -76.05 18.45 31.76
CA THR A 47 -77.27 19.06 32.28
C THR A 47 -76.89 19.98 33.44
N MET A 48 -76.85 21.29 33.18
CA MET A 48 -76.66 22.32 34.20
C MET A 48 -77.96 22.46 35.01
N ASP A 49 -77.90 22.09 36.29
CA ASP A 49 -78.91 22.34 37.32
C ASP A 49 -79.16 23.86 37.44
N ARG A 50 -80.37 24.31 37.10
CA ARG A 50 -80.74 25.75 37.02
C ARG A 50 -81.52 26.20 38.26
N GLY A 51 -82.33 25.32 38.85
CA GLY A 51 -83.01 25.49 40.12
C GLY A 51 -82.01 25.68 41.27
N GLY A 52 -80.90 24.93 41.25
CA GLY A 52 -79.78 25.16 42.17
C GLY A 52 -79.13 26.55 42.07
N GLN A 53 -79.08 27.14 40.86
CA GLN A 53 -78.55 28.51 40.67
C GLN A 53 -79.52 29.59 41.21
N LEU A 54 -80.83 29.35 41.13
CA LEU A 54 -81.84 30.21 41.74
C LEU A 54 -81.73 30.21 43.27
N VAL A 55 -81.62 29.03 43.90
CA VAL A 55 -81.50 28.94 45.36
C VAL A 55 -80.19 29.57 45.84
N GLN A 56 -79.08 29.39 45.11
CA GLN A 56 -77.82 30.06 45.42
C GLN A 56 -77.88 31.59 45.26
N THR A 57 -78.60 32.10 44.25
CA THR A 57 -78.77 33.56 44.08
C THR A 57 -79.71 34.15 45.13
N LEU A 58 -80.74 33.43 45.58
CA LEU A 58 -81.59 33.82 46.72
C LEU A 58 -80.84 33.80 48.06
N GLN A 59 -79.92 32.84 48.23
CA GLN A 59 -79.04 32.80 49.40
C GLN A 59 -78.05 33.97 49.40
N LYS A 60 -77.45 34.30 48.24
CA LYS A 60 -76.61 35.48 48.05
C LYS A 60 -77.38 36.80 48.17
N ALA A 61 -78.69 36.80 47.91
CA ALA A 61 -79.56 37.97 48.09
C ALA A 61 -80.06 38.16 49.54
N GLY A 62 -79.70 37.26 50.48
CA GLY A 62 -80.00 37.40 51.91
C GLY A 62 -81.41 36.97 52.33
N TYR A 63 -82.09 36.12 51.57
CA TYR A 63 -83.44 35.67 51.92
C TYR A 63 -83.41 34.70 53.14
N PRO A 64 -84.13 34.98 54.24
CA PRO A 64 -83.92 34.30 55.53
C PRO A 64 -84.33 32.82 55.59
N LYS A 65 -85.11 32.33 54.62
CA LYS A 65 -85.49 30.90 54.49
C LYS A 65 -84.77 30.17 53.34
N ALA A 66 -83.82 30.84 52.68
CA ALA A 66 -83.07 30.27 51.56
C ALA A 66 -82.33 28.94 51.85
N PRO A 67 -81.74 28.68 53.04
CA PRO A 67 -81.01 27.42 53.27
C PRO A 67 -81.92 26.21 53.54
N GLN A 68 -83.25 26.37 53.56
CA GLN A 68 -84.22 25.30 53.77
C GLN A 68 -84.91 24.85 52.46
N LEU A 69 -84.53 25.44 51.33
CA LEU A 69 -85.13 25.18 50.02
C LEU A 69 -84.17 24.31 49.19
N ASP A 70 -84.68 23.21 48.64
CA ASP A 70 -83.91 22.34 47.75
C ASP A 70 -84.04 22.81 46.30
N GLY A 71 -82.90 22.84 45.58
CA GLY A 71 -82.81 23.38 44.22
C GLY A 71 -83.60 22.60 43.16
N GLU A 72 -83.78 21.30 43.36
CA GLU A 72 -84.47 20.40 42.42
C GLU A 72 -85.99 20.70 42.34
N ASP A 73 -86.59 21.26 43.39
CA ASP A 73 -88.01 21.64 43.43
C ASP A 73 -88.32 22.88 42.56
N PHE A 74 -87.31 23.63 42.12
CA PHE A 74 -87.46 24.88 41.36
C PHE A 74 -87.03 24.76 39.90
N ASP A 75 -86.52 23.60 39.47
CA ASP A 75 -86.10 23.39 38.08
C ASP A 75 -87.27 23.56 37.09
N TRP A 76 -88.50 23.17 37.47
CA TRP A 76 -89.69 23.34 36.63
C TRP A 76 -90.01 24.80 36.29
N LEU A 77 -89.56 25.76 37.09
CA LEU A 77 -89.83 27.19 36.86
C LEU A 77 -89.04 27.74 35.66
N PHE A 78 -87.89 27.14 35.34
CA PHE A 78 -87.07 27.49 34.18
C PHE A 78 -87.55 26.85 32.86
N ASP A 79 -88.54 25.96 32.95
CA ASP A 79 -89.18 25.32 31.80
C ASP A 79 -90.42 26.09 31.31
N THR A 80 -90.98 27.01 32.12
CA THR A 80 -91.99 27.99 31.64
C THR A 80 -91.35 29.13 30.84
N THR A 81 -91.74 29.30 29.58
CA THR A 81 -91.10 30.22 28.62
C THR A 81 -91.14 31.69 29.01
N ASP A 82 -92.21 32.13 29.67
CA ASP A 82 -92.44 33.55 29.95
C ASP A 82 -91.58 34.06 31.13
N ALA A 83 -91.23 33.16 32.06
CA ALA A 83 -90.39 33.48 33.21
C ALA A 83 -88.90 33.25 32.94
N LYS A 84 -88.53 32.50 31.89
CA LYS A 84 -87.15 32.07 31.64
C LYS A 84 -86.16 33.21 31.39
N SER A 85 -86.52 34.20 30.60
CA SER A 85 -85.66 35.36 30.32
C SER A 85 -85.44 36.22 31.56
N PHE A 86 -86.48 36.37 32.40
CA PHE A 86 -86.38 37.07 33.68
C PHE A 86 -85.56 36.27 34.70
N LEU A 87 -85.76 34.96 34.80
CA LEU A 87 -85.04 34.10 35.76
C LEU A 87 -83.57 33.90 35.39
N ASP A 88 -83.24 33.75 34.10
CA ASP A 88 -81.85 33.73 33.63
C ASP A 88 -81.18 35.09 33.87
N TRP A 89 -81.90 36.21 33.70
CA TRP A 89 -81.40 37.54 34.09
C TRP A 89 -81.24 37.68 35.60
N PHE A 90 -82.20 37.24 36.41
CA PHE A 90 -82.15 37.33 37.86
C PHE A 90 -80.97 36.54 38.42
N CYS A 91 -80.80 35.30 37.98
CA CYS A 91 -79.69 34.44 38.40
C CYS A 91 -78.32 34.89 37.87
N GLY A 92 -78.27 35.58 36.72
CA GLY A 92 -77.04 36.08 36.13
C GLY A 92 -76.60 37.47 36.64
N THR A 93 -77.53 38.29 37.11
CA THR A 93 -77.28 39.73 37.34
C THR A 93 -77.53 40.17 38.78
N VAL A 94 -78.24 39.41 39.61
CA VAL A 94 -78.48 39.75 41.01
C VAL A 94 -77.41 39.09 41.90
N SER A 95 -76.57 39.91 42.51
CA SER A 95 -75.51 39.51 43.45
C SER A 95 -75.53 40.40 44.70
N GLU A 96 -74.74 40.08 45.72
CA GLU A 96 -74.66 40.77 47.03
C GLU A 96 -74.51 42.30 46.93
N HIS A 97 -74.03 42.84 45.81
CA HIS A 97 -73.88 44.29 45.59
C HIS A 97 -75.15 45.02 45.11
N ASN A 98 -76.17 44.28 44.65
CA ASN A 98 -77.44 44.82 44.17
C ASN A 98 -78.55 44.81 45.23
N VAL A 99 -78.25 44.26 46.42
CA VAL A 99 -79.12 44.31 47.59
C VAL A 99 -78.71 45.52 48.42
N ILE A 100 -79.67 46.38 48.75
CA ILE A 100 -79.40 47.58 49.53
C ILE A 100 -79.13 47.14 50.97
N SER A 101 -77.88 47.28 51.43
CA SER A 101 -77.54 47.03 52.83
C SER A 101 -78.23 48.06 53.73
N ASP A 102 -78.58 47.68 54.96
CA ASP A 102 -79.22 48.58 55.92
C ASP A 102 -78.40 49.86 56.16
N GLU A 103 -77.08 49.80 56.02
CA GLU A 103 -76.16 50.93 56.04
C GLU A 103 -76.33 51.90 54.85
N LYS A 104 -76.59 51.39 53.64
CA LYS A 104 -76.86 52.23 52.45
C LYS A 104 -78.26 52.83 52.47
N LEU A 105 -79.22 52.17 53.12
CA LEU A 105 -80.56 52.72 53.41
C LEU A 105 -80.48 53.83 54.46
N GLN A 106 -79.66 53.68 55.50
CA GLN A 106 -79.38 54.75 56.46
C GLN A 106 -78.63 55.91 55.80
N ALA A 107 -77.58 55.65 55.01
CA ALA A 107 -76.86 56.71 54.27
C ALA A 107 -77.71 57.43 53.22
N PHE A 108 -78.67 56.74 52.58
CA PHE A 108 -79.63 57.38 51.66
C PHE A 108 -80.69 58.20 52.39
N ASN A 109 -81.18 57.73 53.55
CA ASN A 109 -82.09 58.52 54.40
C ASN A 109 -81.39 59.75 54.98
N GLU A 110 -80.12 59.63 55.41
CA GLU A 110 -79.27 60.76 55.81
C GLU A 110 -79.00 61.73 54.65
N LEU A 111 -78.79 61.22 53.42
CA LEU A 111 -78.64 62.07 52.22
C LEU A 111 -79.93 62.81 51.86
N LYS A 112 -81.09 62.17 52.04
CA LYS A 112 -82.42 62.77 51.81
C LYS A 112 -82.79 63.80 52.89
N GLU A 113 -82.38 63.57 54.13
CA GLU A 113 -82.51 64.53 55.25
C GLU A 113 -81.47 65.67 55.17
N SER A 114 -80.32 65.47 54.50
CA SER A 114 -79.27 66.48 54.31
C SER A 114 -79.46 67.46 53.13
N GLY A 115 -80.53 67.34 52.35
CA GLY A 115 -80.96 68.34 51.36
C GLY A 115 -80.03 68.57 50.14
N LYS A 116 -79.08 67.66 49.85
CA LYS A 116 -78.23 67.78 48.64
C LYS A 116 -78.91 67.16 47.41
N ALA A 117 -78.92 67.89 46.30
CA ALA A 117 -79.60 67.52 45.06
C ALA A 117 -78.99 66.26 44.42
N VAL A 118 -79.80 65.22 44.30
CA VAL A 118 -79.51 64.02 43.49
C VAL A 118 -79.63 64.43 42.01
N LEU A 119 -78.64 64.02 41.20
CA LEU A 119 -78.53 64.40 39.78
C LEU A 119 -79.78 64.01 38.99
N ASP A 120 -80.49 65.02 38.49
CA ASP A 120 -81.73 64.90 37.74
C ASP A 120 -81.45 64.74 36.23
N GLU A 121 -82.40 64.13 35.51
CA GLU A 121 -82.36 63.66 34.11
C GLU A 121 -82.03 64.76 33.06
N LYS A 122 -81.91 66.01 33.49
CA LYS A 122 -81.57 67.18 32.66
C LYS A 122 -80.06 67.44 32.59
N ALA A 123 -79.30 67.16 33.65
CA ALA A 123 -77.84 67.35 33.66
C ALA A 123 -77.11 66.33 32.76
N VAL A 124 -77.68 65.12 32.61
CA VAL A 124 -77.13 64.08 31.73
C VAL A 124 -77.33 64.41 30.24
N ARG A 125 -78.41 65.13 29.89
CA ARG A 125 -78.70 65.53 28.50
C ARG A 125 -77.75 66.60 27.96
N GLU A 126 -77.18 67.45 28.81
CA GLU A 126 -76.21 68.47 28.39
C GLU A 126 -74.83 67.89 28.11
N VAL A 127 -74.42 66.86 28.86
CA VAL A 127 -73.16 66.13 28.61
C VAL A 127 -73.22 65.40 27.27
N LEU A 128 -74.35 64.79 26.91
CA LEU A 128 -74.52 64.09 25.62
C LEU A 128 -74.42 65.02 24.40
N LYS A 129 -74.97 66.24 24.46
CA LYS A 129 -74.86 67.24 23.38
C LYS A 129 -73.42 67.68 23.12
N THR A 130 -72.58 67.65 24.14
CA THR A 130 -71.17 68.04 24.04
C THR A 130 -70.33 66.94 23.35
N CYS A 131 -70.73 65.67 23.47
CA CYS A 131 -70.09 64.54 22.77
C CYS A 131 -70.47 64.44 21.29
N GLU A 132 -71.69 64.83 20.89
CA GLU A 132 -72.15 64.73 19.49
C GLU A 132 -71.35 65.63 18.52
N THR A 133 -70.86 66.79 18.98
CA THR A 133 -70.07 67.71 18.15
C THR A 133 -68.61 67.29 17.96
N ALA A 134 -68.06 66.47 18.86
CA ALA A 134 -66.71 65.91 18.74
C ALA A 134 -66.65 64.74 17.73
N ASN A 135 -67.74 63.96 17.63
CA ASN A 135 -67.82 62.80 16.73
C ASN A 135 -67.77 63.17 15.24
N SER A 136 -68.29 64.35 14.85
CA SER A 136 -68.29 64.80 13.46
C SER A 136 -66.89 65.15 12.93
N LYS A 137 -65.99 65.67 13.78
CA LYS A 137 -64.60 65.98 13.39
C LYS A 137 -63.70 64.75 13.41
N MET A 138 -63.98 63.78 14.29
CA MET A 138 -63.27 62.50 14.31
C MET A 138 -63.60 61.63 13.09
N ALA A 139 -64.87 61.59 12.65
CA ALA A 139 -65.29 60.79 11.50
C ALA A 139 -64.57 61.17 10.19
N ALA A 140 -64.41 62.47 9.90
CA ALA A 140 -63.72 62.93 8.69
C ALA A 140 -62.19 62.66 8.73
N MET A 141 -61.59 62.64 9.92
CA MET A 141 -60.18 62.32 10.10
C MET A 141 -59.92 60.81 10.09
N GLU A 142 -60.89 60.00 10.57
CA GLU A 142 -60.90 58.55 10.45
C GLU A 142 -61.09 58.10 9.00
N GLU A 143 -61.97 58.74 8.21
CA GLU A 143 -62.21 58.37 6.80
C GLU A 143 -60.96 58.59 5.93
N VAL A 144 -60.26 59.72 6.08
CA VAL A 144 -58.97 59.98 5.41
C VAL A 144 -57.86 59.03 5.92
N ALA A 145 -57.92 58.59 7.17
CA ALA A 145 -56.98 57.60 7.71
C ALA A 145 -57.28 56.19 7.17
N ILE A 146 -58.55 55.82 7.01
CA ILE A 146 -59.00 54.54 6.44
C ILE A 146 -58.58 54.47 4.96
N GLU A 147 -58.77 55.54 4.19
CA GLU A 147 -58.38 55.58 2.77
C GLU A 147 -56.86 55.39 2.59
N LYS A 148 -56.05 56.03 3.45
CA LYS A 148 -54.59 55.80 3.49
C LYS A 148 -54.23 54.38 3.90
N LEU A 149 -54.93 53.80 4.88
CA LEU A 149 -54.71 52.42 5.30
C LEU A 149 -55.10 51.42 4.20
N GLU A 150 -56.14 51.70 3.41
CA GLU A 150 -56.53 50.89 2.26
C GLU A 150 -55.48 50.97 1.13
N GLU A 151 -54.95 52.15 0.85
CA GLU A 151 -53.83 52.33 -0.07
C GLU A 151 -52.57 51.57 0.39
N GLU A 152 -52.25 51.64 1.70
CA GLU A 152 -51.16 50.89 2.31
C GLU A 152 -51.39 49.37 2.23
N VAL A 153 -52.59 48.90 2.50
CA VAL A 153 -52.96 47.48 2.37
C VAL A 153 -52.79 47.00 0.93
N GLU A 154 -53.20 47.80 -0.05
CA GLU A 154 -53.06 47.45 -1.46
C GLU A 154 -51.59 47.48 -1.91
N ALA A 155 -50.80 48.44 -1.41
CA ALA A 155 -49.34 48.45 -1.60
C ALA A 155 -48.66 47.21 -0.96
N LEU A 156 -49.06 46.83 0.24
CA LEU A 156 -48.54 45.64 0.93
C LEU A 156 -48.94 44.33 0.22
N LYS A 157 -50.16 44.24 -0.33
CA LYS A 157 -50.58 43.10 -1.17
C LYS A 157 -49.71 42.99 -2.43
N LYS A 158 -49.46 44.11 -3.14
CA LYS A 158 -48.55 44.15 -4.29
C LYS A 158 -47.14 43.71 -3.90
N LEU A 159 -46.63 44.18 -2.77
CA LEU A 159 -45.30 43.80 -2.24
C LEU A 159 -45.24 42.30 -1.88
N ARG A 160 -46.29 41.77 -1.22
CA ARG A 160 -46.42 40.34 -0.89
C ARG A 160 -46.41 39.48 -2.15
N ASN A 161 -47.19 39.84 -3.17
CA ASN A 161 -47.25 39.12 -4.44
C ASN A 161 -45.89 39.11 -5.15
N LEU A 162 -45.18 40.24 -5.11
CA LEU A 162 -43.84 40.35 -5.68
C LEU A 162 -42.81 39.49 -4.92
N ARG A 163 -42.89 39.43 -3.59
CA ARG A 163 -42.08 38.51 -2.76
C ARG A 163 -42.38 37.05 -3.06
N ILE A 164 -43.64 36.68 -3.24
CA ILE A 164 -44.05 35.31 -3.61
C ILE A 164 -43.50 34.94 -5.00
N ARG A 165 -43.63 35.82 -5.99
CA ARG A 165 -43.06 35.59 -7.34
C ARG A 165 -41.54 35.40 -7.29
N ARG A 166 -40.83 36.22 -6.53
CA ARG A 166 -39.38 36.07 -6.32
C ARG A 166 -39.02 34.75 -5.64
N ARG A 167 -39.74 34.38 -4.57
CA ARG A 167 -39.57 33.09 -3.88
C ARG A 167 -39.79 31.91 -4.83
N ASN A 168 -40.87 31.91 -5.60
CA ASN A 168 -41.17 30.84 -6.55
C ASN A 168 -40.08 30.73 -7.62
N LYS A 169 -39.59 31.85 -8.15
CA LYS A 169 -38.47 31.87 -9.10
C LYS A 169 -37.19 31.28 -8.47
N LEU A 170 -36.86 31.68 -7.25
CA LEU A 170 -35.70 31.12 -6.53
C LEU A 170 -35.87 29.63 -6.23
N GLN A 171 -37.07 29.18 -5.88
CA GLN A 171 -37.37 27.77 -5.66
C GLN A 171 -37.22 26.95 -6.95
N MET A 172 -37.66 27.47 -8.09
CA MET A 172 -37.44 26.83 -9.38
C MET A 172 -35.95 26.70 -9.71
N ILE A 173 -35.17 27.78 -9.51
CA ILE A 173 -33.72 27.77 -9.72
C ILE A 173 -33.04 26.78 -8.76
N ALA A 174 -33.43 26.76 -7.48
CA ALA A 174 -32.89 25.81 -6.51
C ALA A 174 -33.20 24.36 -6.90
N SER A 175 -34.42 24.06 -7.34
CA SER A 175 -34.79 22.72 -7.81
C SER A 175 -34.03 22.31 -9.08
N ALA A 176 -33.82 23.24 -10.02
CA ALA A 176 -33.05 23.00 -11.22
C ALA A 176 -31.57 22.74 -10.90
N ASN A 177 -30.98 23.54 -10.00
CA ASN A 177 -29.61 23.34 -9.52
C ASN A 177 -29.47 22.00 -8.79
N ASN A 178 -30.40 21.64 -7.92
CA ASN A 178 -30.39 20.34 -7.23
C ASN A 178 -30.48 19.16 -8.21
N ASN A 179 -31.30 19.27 -9.26
CA ASN A 179 -31.38 18.23 -10.29
C ASN A 179 -30.08 18.14 -11.12
N LEU A 180 -29.42 19.28 -11.38
CA LEU A 180 -28.13 19.30 -12.07
C LEU A 180 -27.01 18.70 -11.21
N THR A 181 -26.96 19.02 -9.91
CA THR A 181 -25.97 18.44 -8.99
C THR A 181 -26.16 16.93 -8.84
N LEU A 182 -27.41 16.45 -8.76
CA LEU A 182 -27.70 15.01 -8.75
C LEU A 182 -27.28 14.32 -10.05
N LYS A 183 -27.56 14.92 -11.22
CA LYS A 183 -27.10 14.38 -12.51
C LYS A 183 -25.58 14.35 -12.60
N MET A 184 -24.90 15.40 -12.15
CA MET A 184 -23.44 15.46 -12.13
C MET A 184 -22.87 14.38 -11.20
N GLY A 185 -23.41 14.25 -9.99
CA GLY A 185 -22.99 13.21 -9.04
C GLY A 185 -23.20 11.79 -9.56
N ASN A 186 -24.30 11.53 -10.29
CA ASN A 186 -24.52 10.24 -10.93
C ASN A 186 -23.49 9.93 -12.03
N LEU A 187 -23.10 10.93 -12.82
CA LEU A 187 -22.07 10.80 -13.86
C LEU A 187 -20.68 10.56 -13.21
N GLU A 188 -20.34 11.35 -12.20
CA GLU A 188 -19.11 11.17 -11.42
C GLU A 188 -19.04 9.78 -10.79
N GLU A 189 -20.13 9.28 -10.22
CA GLU A 189 -20.15 7.94 -9.63
C GLU A 189 -20.04 6.83 -10.70
N ALA A 190 -20.65 7.02 -11.87
CA ALA A 190 -20.53 6.09 -13.00
C ALA A 190 -19.10 6.03 -13.54
N ASP A 191 -18.44 7.18 -13.71
CA ASP A 191 -17.06 7.23 -14.17
C ASP A 191 -16.08 6.75 -13.09
N ALA A 192 -16.35 7.02 -11.81
CA ALA A 192 -15.60 6.46 -10.69
C ALA A 192 -15.78 4.93 -10.58
N LYS A 193 -16.93 4.36 -10.98
CA LYS A 193 -17.13 2.91 -11.08
C LYS A 193 -16.28 2.33 -12.22
N LYS A 194 -16.35 2.92 -13.42
CA LYS A 194 -15.52 2.50 -14.57
C LYS A 194 -14.03 2.57 -14.26
N LEU A 195 -13.56 3.67 -13.63
CA LEU A 195 -12.16 3.82 -13.24
C LEU A 195 -11.75 2.73 -12.23
N ARG A 196 -12.59 2.42 -11.25
CA ARG A 196 -12.30 1.33 -10.30
C ARG A 196 -12.27 -0.03 -11.00
N GLU A 197 -13.12 -0.26 -11.99
CA GLU A 197 -13.13 -1.49 -12.78
C GLU A 197 -11.87 -1.62 -13.64
N THR A 198 -11.44 -0.55 -14.32
CA THR A 198 -10.20 -0.55 -15.12
C THR A 198 -8.97 -0.72 -14.25
N VAL A 199 -8.90 -0.06 -13.09
CA VAL A 199 -7.81 -0.23 -12.12
C VAL A 199 -7.75 -1.68 -11.63
N ARG A 200 -8.88 -2.28 -11.24
CA ARG A 200 -8.92 -3.70 -10.84
C ARG A 200 -8.49 -4.64 -11.96
N ALA A 201 -8.89 -4.37 -13.21
CA ALA A 201 -8.47 -5.15 -14.35
C ALA A 201 -6.95 -5.05 -14.58
N LEU A 202 -6.39 -3.84 -14.50
CA LEU A 202 -4.95 -3.58 -14.61
C LEU A 202 -4.16 -4.26 -13.48
N GLU A 203 -4.64 -4.20 -12.25
CA GLU A 203 -4.04 -4.90 -11.11
C GLU A 203 -4.05 -6.42 -11.31
N ALA A 204 -5.13 -6.97 -11.85
CA ALA A 204 -5.22 -8.40 -12.16
C ALA A 204 -4.23 -8.79 -13.28
N THR A 205 -4.13 -8.00 -14.34
CA THR A 205 -3.15 -8.25 -15.42
C THR A 205 -1.71 -8.11 -14.91
N ASN A 206 -1.42 -7.13 -14.05
CA ASN A 206 -0.09 -6.95 -13.46
C ASN A 206 0.29 -8.14 -12.56
N LYS A 207 -0.66 -8.63 -11.74
CA LYS A 207 -0.44 -9.86 -10.93
C LYS A 207 -0.17 -11.08 -11.81
N ASN A 208 -0.86 -11.22 -12.95
CA ASN A 208 -0.62 -12.32 -13.89
C ASN A 208 0.75 -12.19 -14.55
N PHE A 209 1.12 -11.02 -15.06
CA PHE A 209 2.43 -10.76 -15.66
C PHE A 209 3.57 -11.06 -14.68
N ASN A 210 3.49 -10.57 -13.44
CA ASN A 210 4.51 -10.86 -12.43
C ASN A 210 4.61 -12.35 -12.09
N ARG A 211 3.49 -13.10 -12.13
CA ARG A 211 3.50 -14.56 -11.94
C ARG A 211 4.21 -15.27 -13.09
N GLU A 212 3.91 -14.90 -14.33
CA GLU A 212 4.55 -15.46 -15.52
C GLU A 212 6.05 -15.14 -15.55
N LEU A 213 6.43 -13.91 -15.24
CA LEU A 213 7.83 -13.49 -15.17
C LEU A 213 8.59 -14.24 -14.06
N GLY A 214 7.95 -14.46 -12.90
CA GLY A 214 8.48 -15.32 -11.84
C GLY A 214 8.64 -16.78 -12.27
N ALA A 215 7.69 -17.33 -13.04
CA ALA A 215 7.79 -18.68 -13.59
C ALA A 215 8.94 -18.80 -14.61
N ILE A 216 9.14 -17.79 -15.46
CA ILE A 216 10.28 -17.72 -16.39
C ILE A 216 11.60 -17.71 -15.61
N VAL A 217 11.72 -16.87 -14.57
CA VAL A 217 12.93 -16.83 -13.72
C VAL A 217 13.21 -18.18 -13.05
N GLN A 218 12.19 -18.85 -12.52
CA GLN A 218 12.34 -20.19 -11.94
C GLN A 218 12.76 -21.22 -12.99
N SER A 219 12.18 -21.17 -14.19
CA SER A 219 12.56 -22.07 -15.29
C SER A 219 14.00 -21.82 -15.75
N ALA A 220 14.45 -20.57 -15.79
CA ALA A 220 15.84 -20.20 -16.06
C ALA A 220 16.78 -20.68 -14.95
N GLN A 221 16.37 -20.59 -13.68
CA GLN A 221 17.13 -21.15 -12.55
C GLN A 221 17.25 -22.67 -12.62
N ALA A 222 16.16 -23.35 -12.97
CA ALA A 222 16.18 -24.79 -13.22
C ALA A 222 17.11 -25.12 -14.40
N LEU A 223 17.06 -24.35 -15.48
CA LEU A 223 17.97 -24.51 -16.62
C LEU A 223 19.43 -24.35 -16.21
N MET A 224 19.77 -23.30 -15.45
CA MET A 224 21.12 -23.07 -14.93
C MET A 224 21.60 -24.22 -14.02
N SER A 225 20.71 -24.83 -13.24
CA SER A 225 21.06 -25.97 -12.39
C SER A 225 21.63 -27.16 -13.17
N PHE A 226 21.16 -27.40 -14.40
CA PHE A 226 21.73 -28.46 -15.26
C PHE A 226 23.15 -28.16 -15.74
N PHE A 227 23.57 -26.90 -15.79
CA PHE A 227 24.93 -26.50 -16.19
C PHE A 227 25.88 -26.38 -15.01
N THR A 228 25.38 -26.48 -13.77
CA THR A 228 26.21 -26.34 -12.58
C THR A 228 26.92 -27.67 -12.36
N ILE A 229 28.25 -27.66 -12.41
CA ILE A 229 29.06 -28.86 -12.17
C ILE A 229 28.88 -29.21 -10.68
N PRO A 230 28.45 -30.44 -10.32
CA PRO A 230 28.40 -30.85 -8.92
C PRO A 230 29.82 -30.87 -8.37
N ASP A 231 30.04 -30.18 -7.25
CA ASP A 231 31.28 -30.28 -6.48
C ASP A 231 31.57 -31.76 -6.15
N GLU A 232 32.85 -32.12 -6.16
CA GLU A 232 33.39 -33.44 -5.82
C GLU A 232 32.79 -33.94 -4.48
N GLY A 233 31.69 -34.71 -4.55
CA GLY A 233 31.01 -35.23 -3.35
C GLY A 233 29.52 -35.54 -3.47
N CYS A 234 28.85 -35.18 -4.57
CA CYS A 234 27.41 -35.43 -4.72
C CYS A 234 27.11 -36.68 -5.59
N GLU A 235 27.05 -37.86 -4.96
CA GLU A 235 26.84 -39.18 -5.61
C GLU A 235 25.45 -39.41 -6.26
N LEU A 236 24.60 -38.40 -6.43
CA LEU A 236 23.17 -38.59 -6.75
C LEU A 236 22.64 -37.95 -8.04
N SER A 237 23.46 -37.26 -8.82
CA SER A 237 23.02 -36.78 -10.14
C SER A 237 23.72 -37.54 -11.25
N SER A 238 22.99 -38.39 -11.96
CA SER A 238 23.44 -38.91 -13.25
C SER A 238 23.83 -37.72 -14.14
N PRO A 239 25.03 -37.71 -14.75
CA PRO A 239 25.48 -36.61 -15.61
C PRO A 239 24.46 -36.42 -16.74
N THR A 240 23.92 -35.20 -16.86
CA THR A 240 22.90 -34.87 -17.87
C THR A 240 23.55 -34.58 -19.22
N PHE A 241 24.79 -34.09 -19.18
CA PHE A 241 25.58 -33.70 -20.33
C PHE A 241 26.86 -34.53 -20.43
N LEU A 242 27.38 -34.68 -21.65
CA LEU A 242 28.56 -35.50 -21.91
C LEU A 242 29.84 -34.84 -21.38
N PHE A 243 29.88 -33.50 -21.28
CA PHE A 243 30.98 -32.79 -20.60
C PHE A 243 31.01 -32.99 -19.08
N GLN A 244 29.92 -33.44 -18.46
CA GLN A 244 29.87 -33.72 -17.02
C GLN A 244 30.32 -35.14 -16.69
N VAL A 245 30.42 -36.01 -17.69
CA VAL A 245 30.93 -37.37 -17.52
C VAL A 245 32.44 -37.29 -17.32
N LEU A 246 32.94 -37.91 -16.26
CA LEU A 246 34.37 -38.10 -16.07
C LEU A 246 34.89 -39.09 -17.13
N LEU A 247 35.59 -38.58 -18.14
CA LEU A 247 36.17 -39.39 -19.22
C LEU A 247 37.41 -40.18 -18.78
N GLU A 248 37.88 -40.04 -17.55
CA GLU A 248 39.09 -40.71 -17.05
C GLU A 248 39.04 -42.23 -17.23
N ASN A 249 37.88 -42.84 -16.94
CA ASN A 249 37.68 -44.27 -17.13
C ASN A 249 37.76 -44.67 -18.62
N PHE A 250 37.24 -43.83 -19.51
CA PHE A 250 37.30 -44.07 -20.95
C PHE A 250 38.73 -43.97 -21.47
N PHE A 251 39.48 -42.93 -21.07
CA PHE A 251 40.89 -42.78 -21.46
C PHE A 251 41.76 -43.92 -20.93
N PHE A 252 41.49 -44.40 -19.71
CA PHE A 252 42.19 -45.57 -19.16
C PHE A 252 41.93 -46.84 -20.00
N GLU A 253 40.68 -47.10 -20.40
CA GLU A 253 40.36 -48.22 -21.29
C GLU A 253 40.98 -48.06 -22.69
N GLU A 254 41.00 -46.85 -23.25
CA GLU A 254 41.67 -46.60 -24.53
C GLU A 254 43.18 -46.77 -24.46
N GLU A 255 43.83 -46.33 -23.37
CA GLU A 255 45.26 -46.55 -23.15
C GLU A 255 45.56 -48.04 -23.04
N GLN A 256 44.73 -48.80 -22.31
CA GLN A 256 44.85 -50.25 -22.21
C GLN A 256 44.66 -50.94 -23.58
N HIS A 257 43.68 -50.50 -24.38
CA HIS A 257 43.46 -51.00 -25.74
C HIS A 257 44.63 -50.70 -26.67
N THR A 258 45.21 -49.49 -26.57
CA THR A 258 46.36 -49.05 -27.37
C THR A 258 47.62 -49.83 -26.97
N ALA A 259 47.84 -50.04 -25.68
CA ALA A 259 48.94 -50.87 -25.17
C ALA A 259 48.82 -52.33 -25.65
N SER A 260 47.60 -52.89 -25.57
CA SER A 260 47.29 -54.25 -26.05
C SER A 260 47.44 -54.39 -27.57
N LEU A 261 47.23 -53.31 -28.33
CA LEU A 261 47.47 -53.28 -29.77
C LEU A 261 48.96 -53.19 -30.07
N SER A 262 49.70 -52.33 -29.37
CA SER A 262 51.15 -52.20 -29.51
C SER A 262 51.87 -53.53 -29.22
N SER A 263 51.47 -54.25 -28.17
CA SER A 263 52.04 -55.56 -27.87
C SER A 263 51.74 -56.59 -28.95
N LEU A 264 50.50 -56.65 -29.45
CA LEU A 264 50.09 -57.59 -30.50
C LEU A 264 50.79 -57.30 -31.84
N THR A 265 50.96 -56.02 -32.18
CA THR A 265 51.72 -55.60 -33.36
C THR A 265 53.20 -55.98 -33.20
N LYS A 266 53.82 -55.73 -32.04
CA LYS A 266 55.21 -56.12 -31.77
C LYS A 266 55.41 -57.64 -31.80
N GLU A 267 54.49 -58.40 -31.24
CA GLU A 267 54.56 -59.87 -31.18
C GLU A 267 54.40 -60.51 -32.57
N HIS A 268 53.53 -59.98 -33.42
CA HIS A 268 53.19 -60.62 -34.70
C HIS A 268 53.91 -60.01 -35.91
N PHE A 269 54.36 -58.76 -35.82
CA PHE A 269 55.00 -58.03 -36.92
C PHE A 269 56.36 -57.43 -36.54
N GLY A 270 56.75 -57.46 -35.26
CA GLY A 270 57.98 -56.82 -34.76
C GLY A 270 59.26 -57.64 -34.90
N GLY A 271 59.24 -58.76 -35.62
CA GLY A 271 60.46 -59.48 -36.00
C GLY A 271 61.27 -58.68 -37.03
N ASN A 272 62.08 -57.72 -36.54
CA ASN A 272 63.03 -56.85 -37.25
C ASN A 272 62.56 -55.43 -37.65
N LEU A 273 61.84 -54.72 -36.77
CA LEU A 273 61.75 -53.25 -36.85
C LEU A 273 62.57 -52.62 -35.74
N SER A 274 63.87 -52.48 -36.00
CA SER A 274 64.73 -51.54 -35.27
C SER A 274 64.16 -50.13 -35.46
N GLU A 275 64.21 -49.37 -34.37
CA GLU A 275 63.69 -48.01 -34.18
C GLU A 275 63.87 -47.08 -35.40
N GLY A 276 62.76 -46.48 -35.86
CA GLY A 276 62.76 -45.37 -36.82
C GLY A 276 61.35 -44.81 -37.01
N PRO A 277 61.16 -43.46 -37.02
CA PRO A 277 59.83 -42.85 -37.06
C PRO A 277 59.21 -42.99 -38.46
N LEU A 278 57.90 -43.22 -38.47
CA LEU A 278 57.05 -43.30 -39.66
C LEU A 278 57.09 -41.98 -40.45
N GLY A 279 57.97 -41.92 -41.46
CA GLY A 279 57.95 -40.95 -42.55
C GLY A 279 57.53 -41.66 -43.83
N SER A 280 56.44 -41.17 -44.42
CA SER A 280 55.90 -41.53 -45.73
C SER A 280 56.98 -41.76 -46.81
N GLU A 281 57.14 -43.01 -47.28
CA GLU A 281 57.41 -43.39 -48.69
C GLU A 281 57.67 -44.90 -48.89
N ASN A 282 57.88 -45.70 -47.84
CA ASN A 282 58.31 -47.11 -47.99
C ASN A 282 57.19 -48.17 -47.85
N VAL A 283 56.03 -47.97 -48.49
CA VAL A 283 54.94 -48.98 -48.45
C VAL A 283 55.27 -50.23 -49.31
N GLN A 284 56.31 -50.18 -50.12
CA GLN A 284 56.77 -51.32 -50.93
C GLN A 284 57.73 -52.27 -50.19
N GLU A 285 58.25 -51.91 -49.02
CA GLU A 285 59.05 -52.82 -48.17
C GLU A 285 58.20 -53.64 -47.18
N LEU A 286 56.95 -53.24 -46.89
CA LEU A 286 56.03 -54.00 -46.03
C LEU A 286 55.52 -55.31 -46.66
N LEU A 287 55.84 -55.56 -47.93
CA LEU A 287 55.54 -56.81 -48.64
C LEU A 287 56.71 -57.80 -48.63
N GLN A 288 57.89 -57.41 -48.13
CA GLN A 288 59.00 -58.35 -47.93
C GLN A 288 58.94 -58.93 -46.53
N VAL A 289 58.35 -60.12 -46.48
CA VAL A 289 58.21 -60.98 -45.30
C VAL A 289 59.58 -61.23 -44.65
N PRO A 290 59.80 -60.87 -43.37
CA PRO A 290 60.95 -61.33 -42.62
C PRO A 290 60.66 -62.76 -42.12
N GLY A 291 61.44 -63.73 -42.60
CA GLY A 291 61.47 -65.09 -42.05
C GLY A 291 60.59 -66.09 -42.79
N ASP A 292 60.90 -66.31 -44.07
CA ASP A 292 60.39 -67.46 -44.82
C ASP A 292 61.21 -68.71 -44.42
N PRO A 293 60.64 -69.78 -43.83
CA PRO A 293 61.35 -71.07 -43.70
C PRO A 293 61.58 -71.74 -45.07
N SER A 294 61.07 -71.14 -46.14
CA SER A 294 61.21 -71.56 -47.53
C SER A 294 62.19 -70.69 -48.33
N ALA A 295 62.96 -69.79 -47.71
CA ALA A 295 64.04 -69.04 -48.36
C ALA A 295 65.27 -69.93 -48.64
N SER A 296 65.04 -71.08 -49.26
CA SER A 296 66.05 -71.72 -50.08
C SER A 296 65.98 -71.03 -51.43
N ASP A 297 67.10 -70.52 -51.94
CA ASP A 297 67.21 -69.89 -53.26
C ASP A 297 66.39 -70.71 -54.30
N PRO A 298 65.68 -70.06 -55.24
CA PRO A 298 64.93 -70.78 -56.27
C PRO A 298 65.82 -71.81 -56.98
N ASP A 299 67.12 -71.52 -57.11
CA ASP A 299 68.13 -72.41 -57.66
C ASP A 299 68.35 -73.67 -56.81
N VAL A 300 68.33 -73.57 -55.48
CA VAL A 300 68.50 -74.74 -54.59
C VAL A 300 67.28 -75.66 -54.68
N LYS A 301 66.07 -75.10 -54.79
CA LYS A 301 64.82 -75.88 -54.96
C LYS A 301 64.75 -76.59 -56.30
N ILE A 302 65.19 -75.94 -57.37
CA ILE A 302 65.30 -76.56 -58.69
C ILE A 302 66.31 -77.72 -58.64
N VAL A 303 67.43 -77.53 -57.94
CA VAL A 303 68.44 -78.59 -57.77
C VAL A 303 67.91 -79.77 -56.94
N GLU A 304 67.15 -79.53 -55.86
CA GLU A 304 66.58 -80.59 -55.02
C GLU A 304 65.47 -81.38 -55.74
N THR A 305 64.58 -80.70 -56.46
CA THR A 305 63.54 -81.35 -57.28
C THR A 305 64.16 -82.14 -58.44
N MET A 306 65.24 -81.66 -59.05
CA MET A 306 66.01 -82.41 -60.05
C MET A 306 66.68 -83.66 -59.45
N LYS A 307 67.28 -83.56 -58.25
CA LYS A 307 67.86 -84.70 -57.53
C LYS A 307 66.80 -85.75 -57.21
N LEU A 308 65.64 -85.33 -56.72
CA LEU A 308 64.52 -86.22 -56.43
C LEU A 308 63.99 -86.90 -57.70
N ASN A 309 63.86 -86.16 -58.80
CA ASN A 309 63.44 -86.71 -60.09
C ASN A 309 64.44 -87.75 -60.62
N LEU A 310 65.75 -87.50 -60.50
CA LEU A 310 66.78 -88.46 -60.90
C LEU A 310 66.75 -89.73 -60.03
N ALA A 311 66.56 -89.57 -58.72
CA ALA A 311 66.40 -90.69 -57.79
C ALA A 311 65.15 -91.51 -58.11
N TYR A 312 64.02 -90.87 -58.42
CA TYR A 312 62.79 -91.53 -58.82
C TYR A 312 62.95 -92.29 -60.15
N ILE A 313 63.54 -91.66 -61.18
CA ILE A 313 63.79 -92.28 -62.49
C ILE A 313 64.65 -93.54 -62.32
N SER A 314 65.77 -93.43 -61.58
CA SER A 314 66.68 -94.56 -61.37
C SER A 314 66.04 -95.69 -60.55
N ALA A 315 65.28 -95.36 -59.49
CA ALA A 315 64.55 -96.35 -58.69
C ALA A 315 63.46 -97.07 -59.51
N LYS A 316 62.66 -96.32 -60.29
CA LYS A 316 61.62 -96.91 -61.15
C LYS A 316 62.20 -97.73 -62.29
N HIS A 317 63.29 -97.29 -62.90
CA HIS A 317 63.98 -98.07 -63.94
C HIS A 317 64.49 -99.41 -63.39
N LYS A 318 65.17 -99.40 -62.24
CA LYS A 318 65.62 -100.63 -61.55
C LYS A 318 64.46 -101.54 -61.15
N LEU A 319 63.35 -100.97 -60.68
CA LEU A 319 62.13 -101.73 -60.34
C LEU A 319 61.55 -102.43 -61.58
N ILE A 320 61.47 -101.74 -62.72
CA ILE A 320 60.91 -102.31 -63.95
C ILE A 320 61.86 -103.37 -64.51
N GLN A 321 63.17 -103.12 -64.50
CA GLN A 321 64.18 -104.09 -64.94
C GLN A 321 64.15 -105.36 -64.07
N SER A 322 64.10 -105.24 -62.74
CA SER A 322 64.00 -106.39 -61.85
C SER A 322 62.68 -107.15 -61.99
N LYS A 323 61.56 -106.46 -62.26
CA LYS A 323 60.30 -107.12 -62.61
C LYS A 323 60.40 -107.87 -63.94
N ALA A 324 61.04 -107.30 -64.95
CA ALA A 324 61.23 -107.93 -66.25
C ALA A 324 62.13 -109.17 -66.15
N THR A 325 63.25 -109.09 -65.43
CA THR A 325 64.14 -110.25 -65.22
C THR A 325 63.45 -111.34 -64.40
N ARG A 326 62.66 -110.99 -63.40
CA ARG A 326 61.85 -111.96 -62.65
C ARG A 326 60.86 -112.68 -63.58
N VAL A 327 60.11 -111.94 -64.41
CA VAL A 327 59.16 -112.53 -65.36
C VAL A 327 59.85 -113.37 -66.43
N SER A 328 61.03 -112.96 -66.92
CA SER A 328 61.79 -113.76 -67.88
C SER A 328 62.35 -115.04 -67.25
N LEU A 329 62.82 -114.99 -66.00
CA LEU A 329 63.24 -116.18 -65.26
C LEU A 329 62.07 -117.11 -64.99
N GLU A 330 60.90 -116.58 -64.60
CA GLU A 330 59.67 -117.36 -64.43
C GLU A 330 59.23 -118.02 -65.74
N ALA A 331 59.30 -117.30 -66.86
CA ALA A 331 58.99 -117.86 -68.18
C ALA A 331 60.02 -118.92 -68.60
N GLY A 332 61.31 -118.69 -68.33
CA GLY A 332 62.39 -119.65 -68.58
C GLY A 332 62.26 -120.92 -67.74
N LEU A 333 61.89 -120.78 -66.46
CA LEU A 333 61.58 -121.91 -65.58
C LEU A 333 60.39 -122.71 -66.12
N LYS A 334 59.28 -122.02 -66.46
CA LYS A 334 58.11 -122.68 -67.08
C LYS A 334 58.46 -123.38 -68.39
N TRP A 335 59.31 -122.78 -69.23
CA TRP A 335 59.78 -123.40 -70.46
C TRP A 335 60.63 -124.65 -70.17
N ALA A 336 61.56 -124.57 -69.22
CA ALA A 336 62.40 -125.70 -68.83
C ALA A 336 61.58 -126.85 -68.22
N GLU A 337 60.61 -126.53 -67.36
CA GLU A 337 59.64 -127.48 -66.82
C GLU A 337 58.86 -128.17 -67.95
N ASN A 338 58.31 -127.38 -68.89
CA ASN A 338 57.59 -127.92 -70.05
C ASN A 338 58.51 -128.76 -70.96
N TYR A 339 59.75 -128.33 -71.18
CA TYR A 339 60.72 -129.04 -72.02
C TYR A 339 61.15 -130.38 -71.38
N LEU A 340 61.44 -130.39 -70.08
CA LEU A 340 61.70 -131.61 -69.30
C LEU A 340 60.49 -132.56 -69.36
N SER A 341 59.27 -132.01 -69.31
CA SER A 341 58.05 -132.81 -69.41
C SER A 341 57.77 -133.34 -70.83
N ALA A 342 58.37 -132.76 -71.89
CA ALA A 342 58.04 -133.03 -73.29
C ALA A 342 59.15 -133.70 -74.12
N ALA A 343 60.31 -134.04 -73.55
CA ALA A 343 61.47 -134.54 -74.31
C ALA A 343 61.27 -135.97 -74.91
N PRO A 344 61.29 -136.15 -76.26
CA PRO A 344 61.35 -137.46 -76.89
C PRO A 344 62.74 -137.74 -77.51
N SER A 345 63.23 -138.98 -77.37
CA SER A 345 64.44 -139.47 -78.04
C SER A 345 64.23 -139.58 -79.55
N LYS A 346 64.95 -138.76 -80.34
CA LYS A 346 65.64 -139.07 -81.62
C LYS A 346 65.72 -137.84 -82.53
N VAL A 347 66.95 -137.49 -82.88
CA VAL A 347 67.35 -136.50 -83.88
C VAL A 347 67.45 -137.19 -85.24
N THR A 348 66.66 -136.77 -86.23
CA THR A 348 66.89 -137.12 -87.65
C THR A 348 66.25 -136.07 -88.57
N ASN A 349 67.04 -135.05 -88.96
CA ASN A 349 67.06 -134.38 -90.28
C ASN A 349 67.98 -133.14 -90.21
N LYS A 350 69.28 -133.34 -90.38
CA LYS A 350 70.32 -132.31 -90.18
C LYS A 350 70.26 -131.14 -91.18
N GLU A 351 69.66 -131.31 -92.36
CA GLU A 351 69.76 -130.30 -93.45
C GLU A 351 68.66 -129.21 -93.41
N ASN A 352 67.47 -129.49 -92.85
CA ASN A 352 66.43 -128.49 -92.59
C ASN A 352 66.55 -127.81 -91.22
N LEU A 353 67.35 -128.38 -90.32
CA LEU A 353 67.59 -127.81 -88.99
C LEU A 353 68.51 -126.60 -89.09
N GLN A 354 69.54 -126.63 -89.95
CA GLN A 354 70.51 -125.54 -90.06
C GLN A 354 69.86 -124.22 -90.53
N SER A 355 69.00 -124.28 -91.55
CA SER A 355 68.29 -123.10 -92.06
C SER A 355 67.22 -122.59 -91.08
N ARG A 356 66.54 -123.51 -90.37
CA ARG A 356 65.56 -123.17 -89.32
C ARG A 356 66.23 -122.56 -88.08
N ILE A 357 67.40 -123.07 -87.67
CA ILE A 357 68.22 -122.50 -86.60
C ILE A 357 68.65 -121.09 -86.99
N LEU A 358 69.17 -120.88 -88.20
CA LEU A 358 69.54 -119.55 -88.67
C LEU A 358 68.35 -118.57 -88.74
N SER A 359 67.14 -119.05 -89.11
CA SER A 359 65.91 -118.25 -89.09
C SER A 359 65.47 -117.89 -87.66
N LEU A 360 65.49 -118.86 -86.74
CA LEU A 360 65.14 -118.64 -85.33
C LEU A 360 66.17 -117.77 -84.62
N ASP A 361 67.46 -117.92 -84.93
CA ASP A 361 68.52 -117.05 -84.43
C ASP A 361 68.35 -115.63 -84.98
N GLY A 362 67.87 -115.49 -86.22
CA GLY A 362 67.44 -114.21 -86.79
C GLY A 362 66.26 -113.58 -86.02
N GLU A 363 65.22 -114.37 -85.73
CA GLU A 363 64.06 -113.93 -84.93
C GLU A 363 64.43 -113.62 -83.47
N ILE A 364 65.34 -114.39 -82.86
CA ILE A 364 65.88 -114.14 -81.52
C ILE A 364 66.69 -112.83 -81.54
N ALA A 365 67.54 -112.62 -82.55
CA ALA A 365 68.29 -111.38 -82.69
C ALA A 365 67.36 -110.17 -82.91
N GLU A 366 66.32 -110.33 -83.72
CA GLU A 366 65.33 -109.28 -83.96
C GLU A 366 64.54 -108.96 -82.68
N THR A 367 64.09 -109.97 -81.93
CA THR A 367 63.38 -109.78 -80.64
C THR A 367 64.29 -109.22 -79.55
N MET A 368 65.56 -109.63 -79.49
CA MET A 368 66.58 -109.03 -78.62
C MET A 368 66.78 -107.55 -78.95
N ASN A 369 66.90 -107.20 -80.23
CA ASN A 369 67.01 -105.81 -80.68
C ASN A 369 65.77 -104.99 -80.29
N HIS A 370 64.56 -105.54 -80.44
CA HIS A 370 63.34 -104.88 -79.98
C HIS A 370 63.33 -104.67 -78.46
N ILE A 371 63.77 -105.68 -77.68
CA ILE A 371 63.91 -105.58 -76.22
C ILE A 371 64.92 -104.50 -75.84
N ASP A 372 66.04 -104.40 -76.55
CA ASP A 372 67.07 -103.40 -76.27
C ASP A 372 66.64 -101.98 -76.65
N VAL A 373 65.90 -101.82 -77.75
CA VAL A 373 65.25 -100.55 -78.10
C VAL A 373 64.22 -100.14 -77.04
N LEU A 374 63.39 -101.08 -76.57
CA LEU A 374 62.42 -100.83 -75.51
C LEU A 374 63.08 -100.48 -74.17
N LYS A 375 64.15 -101.18 -73.79
CA LYS A 375 64.92 -100.90 -72.55
C LYS A 375 65.67 -99.57 -72.62
N GLY A 376 66.31 -99.28 -73.75
CA GLY A 376 67.20 -98.14 -73.91
C GLY A 376 66.46 -96.81 -74.06
N LYS A 377 65.46 -96.75 -74.95
CA LYS A 377 64.82 -95.49 -75.34
C LYS A 377 63.43 -95.33 -74.72
N ASN A 378 62.50 -96.23 -75.05
CA ASN A 378 61.09 -96.04 -74.72
C ASN A 378 60.83 -96.10 -73.19
N LEU A 379 61.49 -97.03 -72.49
CA LEU A 379 61.33 -97.16 -71.03
C LEU A 379 61.89 -95.94 -70.30
N VAL A 380 63.04 -95.42 -70.72
CA VAL A 380 63.68 -94.25 -70.10
C VAL A 380 62.85 -93.00 -70.34
N GLU A 381 62.29 -92.82 -71.53
CA GLU A 381 61.41 -91.69 -71.86
C GLU A 381 60.09 -91.71 -71.08
N LEU A 382 59.42 -92.86 -70.99
CA LEU A 382 58.17 -92.99 -70.21
C LEU A 382 58.39 -92.79 -68.72
N VAL A 383 59.48 -93.30 -68.16
CA VAL A 383 59.84 -93.08 -66.75
C VAL A 383 60.20 -91.61 -66.50
N ARG A 384 60.84 -90.93 -67.45
CA ARG A 384 61.12 -89.50 -67.40
C ARG A 384 59.83 -88.66 -67.43
N GLN A 385 58.89 -88.97 -68.31
CA GLN A 385 57.58 -88.30 -68.35
C GLN A 385 56.80 -88.51 -67.04
N ASN A 386 56.82 -89.72 -66.49
CA ASN A 386 56.18 -90.02 -65.21
C ASN A 386 56.87 -89.27 -64.04
N ALA A 387 58.18 -89.08 -64.09
CA ALA A 387 58.90 -88.26 -63.10
C ALA A 387 58.50 -86.78 -63.19
N GLN A 388 58.29 -86.24 -64.39
CA GLN A 388 57.80 -84.86 -64.56
C GLN A 388 56.40 -84.66 -63.94
N LEU A 389 55.55 -85.69 -63.94
CA LEU A 389 54.24 -85.65 -63.27
C LEU A 389 54.35 -85.61 -61.74
N LEU A 390 55.47 -86.07 -61.16
CA LEU A 390 55.72 -85.99 -59.71
C LEU A 390 55.91 -84.55 -59.21
N ASN A 391 56.29 -83.63 -60.09
CA ASN A 391 56.43 -82.21 -59.73
C ASN A 391 55.08 -81.56 -59.36
N ILE A 392 53.96 -82.03 -59.92
CA ILE A 392 52.63 -81.43 -59.69
C ILE A 392 52.20 -81.55 -58.21
N PRO A 393 52.26 -82.73 -57.56
CA PRO A 393 51.99 -82.86 -56.12
C PRO A 393 52.92 -82.05 -55.22
N ILE A 394 54.20 -81.93 -55.57
CA ILE A 394 55.21 -81.19 -54.78
C ILE A 394 54.85 -79.70 -54.81
N MET A 395 54.67 -79.14 -56.01
CA MET A 395 54.24 -77.75 -56.17
C MET A 395 52.90 -77.50 -55.48
N LYS A 396 51.94 -78.42 -55.58
CA LYS A 396 50.66 -78.30 -54.87
C LYS A 396 50.85 -78.23 -53.35
N GLY A 397 51.69 -79.08 -52.78
CA GLY A 397 52.00 -79.06 -51.34
C GLY A 397 52.64 -77.74 -50.90
N GLU A 398 53.54 -77.17 -51.70
CA GLU A 398 54.15 -75.87 -51.44
C GLU A 398 53.14 -74.72 -51.52
N TYR A 399 52.30 -74.71 -52.56
CA TYR A 399 51.23 -73.70 -52.68
C TYR A 399 50.18 -73.83 -51.58
N ASP A 400 49.85 -75.05 -51.15
CA ASP A 400 48.92 -75.26 -50.04
C ASP A 400 49.55 -74.80 -48.71
N ALA A 401 50.87 -75.00 -48.50
CA ALA A 401 51.59 -74.46 -47.36
C ALA A 401 51.67 -72.92 -47.39
N GLN A 402 51.94 -72.33 -48.55
CA GLN A 402 51.94 -70.87 -48.74
C GLN A 402 50.55 -70.29 -48.49
N ARG A 403 49.50 -70.92 -49.01
CA ARG A 403 48.11 -70.51 -48.78
C ARG A 403 47.77 -70.58 -47.29
N ALA A 404 48.14 -71.66 -46.59
CA ALA A 404 47.90 -71.78 -45.16
C ALA A 404 48.62 -70.70 -44.34
N TRP A 405 49.85 -70.33 -44.74
CA TRP A 405 50.61 -69.24 -44.13
C TRP A 405 49.94 -67.87 -44.38
N GLN A 406 49.47 -67.62 -45.60
CA GLN A 406 48.73 -66.41 -45.96
C GLN A 406 47.41 -66.33 -45.18
N ASP A 407 46.65 -67.42 -45.09
CA ASP A 407 45.39 -67.48 -44.34
C ASP A 407 45.59 -67.16 -42.86
N LEU A 408 46.70 -67.62 -42.27
CA LEU A 408 47.05 -67.31 -40.89
C LEU A 408 47.41 -65.82 -40.71
N HIS A 409 48.11 -65.21 -41.67
CA HIS A 409 48.40 -63.78 -41.65
C HIS A 409 47.16 -62.93 -41.86
N SER A 410 46.29 -63.30 -42.79
CA SER A 410 44.99 -62.65 -43.01
C SER A 410 44.14 -62.66 -41.74
N LYS A 411 44.04 -63.81 -41.05
CA LYS A 411 43.32 -63.89 -39.76
C LYS A 411 43.89 -62.98 -38.68
N LYS A 412 45.22 -62.86 -38.60
CA LYS A 412 45.87 -61.94 -37.65
C LYS A 412 45.62 -60.48 -38.01
N GLN A 413 45.66 -60.15 -39.30
CA GLN A 413 45.33 -58.82 -39.81
C GLN A 413 43.86 -58.46 -39.53
N ASP A 414 42.92 -59.39 -39.71
CA ASP A 414 41.50 -59.19 -39.41
C ASP A 414 41.27 -58.85 -37.94
N ILE A 415 41.98 -59.51 -37.02
CA ILE A 415 41.90 -59.23 -35.57
C ILE A 415 42.42 -57.82 -35.26
N LEU A 416 43.54 -57.42 -35.87
CA LEU A 416 44.08 -56.06 -35.73
C LEU A 416 43.12 -55.01 -36.29
N CYS A 417 42.61 -55.23 -37.50
CA CYS A 417 41.65 -54.34 -38.16
C CYS A 417 40.38 -54.18 -37.32
N ALA A 418 39.83 -55.28 -36.77
CA ALA A 418 38.65 -55.23 -35.92
C ALA A 418 38.90 -54.42 -34.63
N ARG A 419 40.08 -54.55 -34.01
CA ARG A 419 40.44 -53.78 -32.80
C ARG A 419 40.64 -52.29 -33.11
N LEU A 420 41.32 -51.97 -34.22
CA LEU A 420 41.49 -50.58 -34.70
C LEU A 420 40.14 -49.94 -35.05
N LEU A 421 39.27 -50.69 -35.74
CA LEU A 421 37.95 -50.21 -36.12
C LEU A 421 37.08 -49.96 -34.89
N LYS A 422 37.18 -50.82 -33.86
CA LYS A 422 36.49 -50.59 -32.58
C LYS A 422 36.99 -49.31 -31.89
N GLN A 423 38.30 -49.10 -31.80
CA GLN A 423 38.88 -47.89 -31.20
C GLN A 423 38.51 -46.62 -31.99
N LYS A 424 38.55 -46.70 -33.32
CA LYS A 424 38.13 -45.59 -34.18
C LYS A 424 36.63 -45.28 -34.00
N ALA A 425 35.79 -46.32 -33.97
CA ALA A 425 34.36 -46.13 -33.77
C ALA A 425 34.04 -45.56 -32.38
N SER A 426 34.75 -45.95 -31.31
CA SER A 426 34.54 -45.36 -29.98
C SER A 426 34.90 -43.87 -29.95
N LEU A 427 36.03 -43.50 -30.54
CA LEU A 427 36.45 -42.10 -30.66
C LEU A 427 35.47 -41.27 -31.50
N GLU A 428 35.04 -41.79 -32.65
CA GLU A 428 34.08 -41.11 -33.53
C GLU A 428 32.72 -40.93 -32.83
N VAL A 429 32.23 -41.93 -32.10
CA VAL A 429 30.98 -41.80 -31.33
C VAL A 429 31.11 -40.73 -30.24
N LEU A 430 32.24 -40.70 -29.52
CA LEU A 430 32.50 -39.70 -28.50
C LEU A 430 32.55 -38.29 -29.11
N GLN A 431 33.28 -38.12 -30.22
CA GLN A 431 33.37 -36.86 -30.96
C GLN A 431 31.98 -36.40 -31.43
N MET A 432 31.22 -37.29 -32.05
CA MET A 432 29.85 -37.01 -32.50
C MET A 432 28.94 -36.61 -31.34
N GLY A 433 29.09 -37.26 -30.18
CA GLY A 433 28.39 -36.89 -28.95
C GLY A 433 28.64 -35.44 -28.56
N TYR A 434 29.91 -35.02 -28.52
CA TYR A 434 30.28 -33.63 -28.22
C TYR A 434 29.82 -32.63 -29.28
N GLU A 435 29.90 -32.98 -30.57
CA GLU A 435 29.45 -32.10 -31.65
C GLU A 435 27.93 -31.88 -31.61
N LEU A 436 27.16 -32.95 -31.35
CA LEU A 436 25.72 -32.87 -31.18
C LEU A 436 25.35 -32.03 -29.96
N GLU A 437 26.06 -32.24 -28.85
CA GLU A 437 25.83 -31.47 -27.64
C GLU A 437 26.14 -29.98 -27.85
N LEU A 438 27.27 -29.66 -28.47
CA LEU A 438 27.64 -28.29 -28.82
C LEU A 438 26.60 -27.64 -29.73
N LYS A 439 26.09 -28.36 -30.72
CA LYS A 439 25.02 -27.87 -31.60
C LYS A 439 23.76 -27.57 -30.79
N LYS A 440 23.38 -28.44 -29.86
CA LYS A 440 22.21 -28.24 -28.98
C LYS A 440 22.40 -27.04 -28.06
N HIS A 441 23.59 -26.87 -27.46
CA HIS A 441 23.90 -25.70 -26.65
C HIS A 441 23.84 -24.40 -27.46
N ARG A 442 24.28 -24.42 -28.71
CA ARG A 442 24.14 -23.26 -29.62
C ARG A 442 22.69 -22.95 -29.92
N GLU A 443 21.86 -23.97 -30.20
CA GLU A 443 20.41 -23.79 -30.41
C GLU A 443 19.76 -23.15 -29.17
N VAL A 444 20.01 -23.71 -27.97
CA VAL A 444 19.51 -23.16 -26.70
C VAL A 444 20.01 -21.73 -26.46
N TYR A 445 21.29 -21.45 -26.73
CA TYR A 445 21.84 -20.10 -26.62
C TYR A 445 21.13 -19.10 -27.55
N MET A 446 20.86 -19.49 -28.79
CA MET A 446 20.12 -18.64 -29.74
C MET A 446 18.69 -18.39 -29.28
N GLU A 447 18.00 -19.41 -28.78
CA GLU A 447 16.64 -19.27 -28.22
C GLU A 447 16.62 -18.37 -26.98
N LEU A 448 17.56 -18.55 -26.05
CA LEU A 448 17.70 -17.71 -24.86
C LEU A 448 18.02 -16.26 -25.24
N THR A 449 18.90 -16.05 -26.22
CA THR A 449 19.23 -14.70 -26.71
C THR A 449 18.00 -14.03 -27.32
N ALA A 450 17.20 -14.75 -28.11
CA ALA A 450 15.95 -14.23 -28.68
C ALA A 450 14.94 -13.84 -27.58
N ILE A 451 14.82 -14.65 -26.52
CA ILE A 451 13.96 -14.32 -25.36
C ILE A 451 14.45 -13.06 -24.64
N ILE A 452 15.76 -12.93 -24.43
CA ILE A 452 16.37 -11.73 -23.82
C ILE A 452 16.09 -10.49 -24.67
N GLU A 453 16.24 -10.58 -25.98
CA GLU A 453 15.93 -9.48 -26.91
C GLU A 453 14.44 -9.09 -26.88
N GLU A 454 13.53 -10.06 -26.83
CA GLU A 454 12.09 -9.80 -26.69
C GLU A 454 11.76 -9.12 -25.37
N LEU A 455 12.31 -9.62 -24.26
CA LEU A 455 12.16 -9.01 -22.94
C LEU A 455 12.67 -7.57 -22.93
N ASN A 456 13.87 -7.32 -23.48
CA ASN A 456 14.42 -5.98 -23.58
C ASN A 456 13.59 -5.05 -24.46
N ARG A 457 13.08 -5.53 -25.61
CA ARG A 457 12.16 -4.74 -26.45
C ARG A 457 10.87 -4.39 -25.70
N SER A 458 10.31 -5.34 -24.96
CA SER A 458 9.12 -5.11 -24.15
C SER A 458 9.38 -4.11 -23.01
N ALA A 459 10.54 -4.20 -22.35
CA ALA A 459 10.96 -3.30 -21.28
C ALA A 459 11.18 -1.87 -21.81
N ASN A 460 11.88 -1.73 -22.93
CA ASN A 460 12.09 -0.44 -23.59
C ASN A 460 10.75 0.17 -24.05
N GLY A 461 9.86 -0.62 -24.65
CA GLY A 461 8.53 -0.15 -25.03
C GLY A 461 7.67 0.27 -23.83
N LEU A 462 7.86 -0.37 -22.66
CA LEU A 462 7.22 0.05 -21.42
C LEU A 462 7.83 1.36 -20.90
N ASP A 463 9.15 1.52 -20.96
CA ASP A 463 9.85 2.74 -20.55
C ASP A 463 9.49 3.94 -21.46
N GLU A 464 9.41 3.73 -22.77
CA GLU A 464 8.91 4.72 -23.74
C GLU A 464 7.47 5.15 -23.43
N ARG A 465 6.60 4.21 -23.05
CA ARG A 465 5.22 4.53 -22.64
C ARG A 465 5.19 5.30 -21.33
N LEU A 466 6.05 4.93 -20.37
CA LEU A 466 6.18 5.61 -19.08
C LEU A 466 6.70 7.03 -19.24
N THR A 467 7.69 7.23 -20.12
CA THR A 467 8.24 8.55 -20.45
C THR A 467 7.20 9.40 -21.19
N MET A 468 6.48 8.85 -22.17
CA MET A 468 5.32 9.53 -22.78
C MET A 468 4.28 9.92 -21.72
N MET A 469 3.91 9.02 -20.80
CA MET A 469 2.95 9.34 -19.74
C MET A 469 3.48 10.37 -18.73
N SER A 470 4.80 10.49 -18.60
CA SER A 470 5.48 11.45 -17.73
C SER A 470 5.65 12.82 -18.39
N ASP A 471 5.28 12.98 -19.68
CA ASP A 471 5.38 14.27 -20.36
C ASP A 471 4.51 15.31 -19.66
N PRO A 472 5.09 16.45 -19.21
CA PRO A 472 4.36 17.54 -18.56
C PRO A 472 3.24 18.15 -19.43
N SER A 473 3.25 17.87 -20.73
CA SER A 473 2.23 18.33 -21.69
C SER A 473 0.95 17.49 -21.67
N LEU A 474 1.02 16.21 -21.28
CA LEU A 474 -0.15 15.32 -21.09
C LEU A 474 -0.84 15.56 -19.75
N VAL A 475 -0.11 16.08 -18.75
CA VAL A 475 -0.70 16.78 -17.60
C VAL A 475 -1.21 18.10 -18.13
N SER A 476 -2.34 18.04 -18.86
CA SER A 476 -3.11 19.14 -19.44
C SER A 476 -2.48 20.51 -19.19
N SER A 477 -2.04 21.13 -20.28
CA SER A 477 -1.67 22.54 -20.42
C SER A 477 -2.80 23.49 -19.96
N SER A 478 -3.18 23.43 -18.68
CA SER A 478 -3.56 24.61 -17.95
C SER A 478 -2.29 25.43 -17.91
N LYS A 479 -2.11 26.30 -18.92
CA LYS A 479 -1.35 27.54 -18.75
C LYS A 479 -1.59 27.96 -17.30
N PRO A 480 -0.56 28.17 -16.46
CA PRO A 480 -0.80 28.62 -15.10
C PRO A 480 -1.73 29.81 -15.24
N ARG A 481 -3.00 29.65 -14.83
CA ARG A 481 -4.00 30.68 -15.02
C ARG A 481 -3.49 31.78 -14.13
N SER A 482 -2.86 32.79 -14.71
CA SER A 482 -2.24 33.86 -13.95
C SER A 482 -3.31 34.54 -13.08
N ASN A 483 -4.54 34.59 -13.59
CA ASN A 483 -5.71 35.14 -12.95
C ASN A 483 -6.49 34.08 -12.14
N ILE A 484 -6.90 34.48 -10.93
CA ILE A 484 -7.83 33.75 -10.09
C ILE A 484 -9.19 33.68 -10.80
N ASP A 485 -9.77 32.49 -10.87
CA ASP A 485 -11.08 32.29 -11.50
C ASP A 485 -12.17 32.95 -10.65
N SER A 486 -13.05 33.71 -11.30
CA SER A 486 -14.22 34.35 -10.69
C SER A 486 -15.12 33.42 -9.86
N LYS A 487 -15.06 32.10 -10.11
CA LYS A 487 -15.82 31.09 -9.37
C LYS A 487 -15.16 30.67 -8.05
N ASP A 488 -13.87 30.92 -7.88
CA ASP A 488 -13.13 30.53 -6.69
C ASP A 488 -13.25 31.61 -5.60
N SER A 489 -14.39 31.59 -4.90
CA SER A 489 -14.67 32.55 -3.83
C SER A 489 -13.67 32.50 -2.68
N ALA A 490 -12.98 31.36 -2.48
CA ALA A 490 -12.07 31.16 -1.37
C ALA A 490 -10.77 31.93 -1.60
N THR A 491 -10.15 31.79 -2.77
CA THR A 491 -8.94 32.53 -3.13
C THR A 491 -9.22 34.02 -3.31
N HIS A 492 -10.40 34.39 -3.83
CA HIS A 492 -10.84 35.79 -3.84
C HIS A 492 -10.95 36.37 -2.42
N ARG A 493 -11.52 35.65 -1.45
CA ARG A 493 -11.65 36.10 -0.07
C ARG A 493 -10.30 36.17 0.64
N LEU A 494 -9.41 35.20 0.40
CA LEU A 494 -8.04 35.22 0.93
C LEU A 494 -7.27 36.45 0.43
N TYR A 495 -7.40 36.75 -0.87
CA TYR A 495 -6.80 37.94 -1.47
C TYR A 495 -7.35 39.23 -0.84
N GLN A 496 -8.65 39.30 -0.55
CA GLN A 496 -9.28 40.45 0.10
C GLN A 496 -8.80 40.64 1.55
N VAL A 497 -8.56 39.55 2.27
CA VAL A 497 -8.01 39.60 3.64
C VAL A 497 -6.56 40.08 3.63
N LEU A 498 -5.78 39.72 2.60
CA LEU A 498 -4.35 40.04 2.52
C LEU A 498 -4.04 41.42 1.91
N ASP A 499 -4.78 41.89 0.89
CA ASP A 499 -4.54 43.18 0.19
C ASP A 499 -5.52 44.29 0.65
N GLY A 500 -6.51 43.95 1.50
CA GLY A 500 -7.56 44.87 1.98
C GLY A 500 -8.60 45.24 0.91
N ASP A 501 -9.57 46.10 1.27
CA ASP A 501 -10.66 46.57 0.39
C ASP A 501 -10.20 47.56 -0.71
N GLN A 502 -8.99 47.39 -1.26
CA GLN A 502 -8.59 48.13 -2.46
C GLN A 502 -9.37 47.59 -3.68
N THR A 503 -10.49 48.24 -3.96
CA THR A 503 -11.48 47.90 -5.00
C THR A 503 -10.99 48.09 -6.45
N GLN A 504 -9.70 48.32 -6.70
CA GLN A 504 -9.22 48.81 -8.00
C GLN A 504 -8.40 47.83 -8.86
N LYS A 505 -8.30 46.54 -8.49
CA LYS A 505 -7.67 45.54 -9.38
C LYS A 505 -8.74 44.66 -10.05
N LEU A 506 -9.03 44.96 -11.32
CA LEU A 506 -9.97 44.23 -12.18
C LEU A 506 -9.61 42.74 -12.38
N PHE A 507 -8.33 42.39 -12.23
CA PHE A 507 -7.85 41.01 -12.29
C PHE A 507 -6.97 40.72 -11.07
N ARG A 508 -7.35 39.73 -10.27
CA ARG A 508 -6.53 39.22 -9.17
C ARG A 508 -5.71 38.06 -9.68
N THR A 509 -4.40 38.10 -9.46
CA THR A 509 -3.47 37.06 -9.92
C THR A 509 -2.96 36.21 -8.78
N TYR A 510 -2.64 34.94 -9.03
CA TYR A 510 -2.01 34.08 -8.01
C TYR A 510 -0.64 34.63 -7.57
N ASN A 511 0.13 35.23 -8.49
CA ASN A 511 1.40 35.89 -8.14
C ASN A 511 1.18 37.13 -7.27
N GLY A 512 0.08 37.86 -7.46
CA GLY A 512 -0.31 38.98 -6.60
C GLY A 512 -0.64 38.51 -5.18
N LEU A 513 -1.30 37.35 -5.06
CA LEU A 513 -1.65 36.73 -3.78
C LEU A 513 -0.40 36.30 -3.02
N GLU A 514 0.53 35.67 -3.74
CA GLU A 514 1.83 35.28 -3.22
C GLU A 514 2.63 36.51 -2.75
N SER A 515 2.66 37.58 -3.55
CA SER A 515 3.34 38.82 -3.16
C SER A 515 2.72 39.47 -1.91
N ALA A 516 1.40 39.42 -1.75
CA ALA A 516 0.71 39.93 -0.56
C ALA A 516 0.97 39.03 0.67
N ALA A 517 1.02 37.72 0.49
CA ALA A 517 1.39 36.78 1.55
C ALA A 517 2.86 36.95 1.97
N GLN A 518 3.77 37.17 1.02
CA GLN A 518 5.18 37.45 1.30
C GLN A 518 5.35 38.78 2.04
N LYS A 519 4.60 39.83 1.67
CA LYS A 519 4.57 41.10 2.42
C LYS A 519 4.11 40.89 3.86
N LEU A 520 3.01 40.16 4.06
CA LEU A 520 2.54 39.86 5.42
C LEU A 520 3.58 39.07 6.23
N ALA A 521 4.26 38.10 5.60
CA ALA A 521 5.32 37.36 6.26
C ALA A 521 6.49 38.28 6.68
N GLN A 522 6.87 39.23 5.82
CA GLN A 522 7.87 40.25 6.14
C GLN A 522 7.40 41.18 7.26
N ASP A 523 6.16 41.64 7.22
CA ASP A 523 5.57 42.50 8.26
C ASP A 523 5.50 41.79 9.63
N VAL A 524 5.21 40.49 9.65
CA VAL A 524 5.24 39.70 10.89
C VAL A 524 6.66 39.58 11.44
N VAL A 525 7.67 39.42 10.58
CA VAL A 525 9.07 39.39 11.02
C VAL A 525 9.50 40.76 11.56
N THR A 526 9.20 41.85 10.86
CA THR A 526 9.57 43.19 11.32
C THR A 526 8.87 43.58 12.62
N LEU A 527 7.60 43.22 12.81
CA LEU A 527 6.90 43.45 14.08
C LEU A 527 7.46 42.61 15.23
N LYS A 528 7.90 41.38 14.98
CA LYS A 528 8.59 40.56 15.99
C LYS A 528 9.93 41.17 16.37
N ASP A 529 10.69 41.68 15.40
CA ASP A 529 11.95 42.35 15.67
C ASP A 529 11.73 43.65 16.47
N GLN A 530 10.71 44.45 16.11
CA GLN A 530 10.33 45.64 16.89
C GLN A 530 9.87 45.30 18.31
N LEU A 531 9.13 44.20 18.48
CA LEU A 531 8.71 43.73 19.80
C LEU A 531 9.93 43.30 20.63
N ALA A 532 10.87 42.56 20.04
CA ALA A 532 12.10 42.16 20.73
C ALA A 532 12.95 43.38 21.15
N VAL A 533 13.03 44.40 20.30
CA VAL A 533 13.69 45.68 20.63
C VAL A 533 12.96 46.37 21.79
N ALA A 534 11.62 46.47 21.75
CA ALA A 534 10.84 47.08 22.81
C ALA A 534 10.93 46.32 24.14
N GLU A 535 10.95 44.98 24.10
CA GLU A 535 11.18 44.14 25.28
C GLU A 535 12.59 44.38 25.86
N GLN A 536 13.60 44.51 25.01
CA GLN A 536 14.97 44.82 25.44
C GLN A 536 15.06 46.23 26.06
N GLU A 537 14.42 47.23 25.46
CA GLU A 537 14.32 48.58 26.02
C GLU A 537 13.60 48.58 27.37
N GLN A 538 12.53 47.80 27.51
CA GLN A 538 11.80 47.66 28.77
C GLN A 538 12.66 47.00 29.85
N VAL A 539 13.41 45.95 29.52
CA VAL A 539 14.36 45.31 30.44
C VAL A 539 15.46 46.28 30.86
N LEU A 540 16.00 47.07 29.92
CA LEU A 540 16.98 48.10 30.23
C LEU A 540 16.40 49.18 31.17
N LEU A 541 15.19 49.67 30.91
CA LEU A 541 14.49 50.62 31.78
C LEU A 541 14.25 50.06 33.19
N LEU A 542 13.79 48.81 33.29
CA LEU A 542 13.60 48.14 34.58
C LEU A 542 14.92 47.94 35.32
N SER A 543 16.00 47.59 34.60
CA SER A 543 17.33 47.44 35.19
C SER A 543 17.86 48.76 35.74
N LYS A 544 17.64 49.86 35.01
CA LYS A 544 17.99 51.22 35.44
C LYS A 544 17.17 51.65 36.65
N LEU A 545 15.85 51.45 36.63
CA LEU A 545 14.98 51.73 37.77
C LEU A 545 15.41 50.92 39.01
N ASN A 546 15.76 49.64 38.83
CA ASN A 546 16.23 48.80 39.92
C ASN A 546 17.59 49.27 40.48
N ALA A 547 18.50 49.74 39.61
CA ALA A 547 19.75 50.35 40.04
C ALA A 547 19.50 51.66 40.81
N ASP A 548 18.58 52.50 40.31
CA ASP A 548 18.17 53.74 40.97
C ASP A 548 17.55 53.44 42.35
N LEU A 549 16.64 52.46 42.44
CA LEU A 549 16.07 51.99 43.71
C LEU A 549 17.12 51.43 44.66
N LYS A 550 18.09 50.65 44.17
CA LYS A 550 19.21 50.16 44.98
C LYS A 550 20.10 51.30 45.48
N SER A 551 20.33 52.33 44.66
CA SER A 551 21.09 53.50 45.08
C SER A 551 20.32 54.29 46.15
N LEU A 552 19.02 54.52 45.96
CA LEU A 552 18.13 55.15 46.94
C LEU A 552 18.09 54.33 48.25
N GLN A 553 18.02 53.01 48.15
CA GLN A 553 18.10 52.11 49.30
C GLN A 553 19.46 52.21 50.01
N GLY A 554 20.56 52.37 49.26
CA GLY A 554 21.89 52.63 49.82
C GLY A 554 21.97 53.97 50.57
N TYR A 555 21.30 55.01 50.08
CA TYR A 555 21.20 56.30 50.78
C TYR A 555 20.30 56.24 52.02
N MET A 556 19.19 55.51 51.94
CA MET A 556 18.24 55.38 53.06
C MET A 556 18.68 54.38 54.12
N CYS A 557 19.56 53.43 53.78
CA CYS A 557 20.04 52.37 54.67
C CYS A 557 21.54 52.08 54.41
N PRO A 558 22.46 52.98 54.78
CA PRO A 558 23.90 52.70 54.69
C PRO A 558 24.25 51.66 55.77
N GLY A 559 24.24 50.37 55.40
CA GLY A 559 24.65 49.28 56.30
C GLY A 559 23.57 48.28 56.70
N GLY A 560 22.49 48.15 55.92
CA GLY A 560 21.66 46.94 55.86
C GLY A 560 21.10 46.44 57.21
N LYS A 561 19.98 47.03 57.64
CA LYS A 561 18.73 46.35 58.06
C LYS A 561 17.72 47.24 58.80
N GLU A 562 17.99 48.53 59.03
CA GLU A 562 17.00 49.44 59.63
C GLU A 562 16.93 50.79 58.89
N LEU A 563 15.69 51.23 58.61
CA LEU A 563 15.38 52.53 58.01
C LEU A 563 15.68 53.65 59.01
N LEU A 564 16.75 54.41 58.82
CA LEU A 564 17.02 55.63 59.59
C LEU A 564 16.24 56.80 58.96
N LEU A 565 14.94 56.90 59.27
CA LEU A 565 14.10 58.04 58.89
C LEU A 565 14.30 59.27 59.79
N SER A 566 15.30 59.27 60.68
CA SER A 566 15.61 60.40 61.55
C SER A 566 17.00 60.92 61.23
N THR A 567 17.06 62.00 60.45
CA THR A 567 18.24 62.86 60.43
C THR A 567 18.45 63.45 61.83
N PRO A 568 19.70 63.63 62.30
CA PRO A 568 19.98 64.18 63.64
C PRO A 568 19.37 65.58 63.84
N GLU A 569 19.11 66.31 62.75
CA GLU A 569 18.40 67.59 62.76
C GLU A 569 16.94 67.47 63.18
N VAL A 570 16.22 66.45 62.69
CA VAL A 570 14.80 66.24 63.02
C VAL A 570 14.64 65.72 64.45
N ALA A 571 15.55 64.87 64.92
CA ALA A 571 15.57 64.43 66.32
C ALA A 571 15.80 65.60 67.30
N ASN A 572 16.71 66.54 66.95
CA ASN A 572 16.93 67.75 67.74
C ASN A 572 15.72 68.69 67.74
N LEU A 573 15.03 68.83 66.60
CA LEU A 573 13.82 69.64 66.50
C LEU A 573 12.67 69.07 67.34
N PHE A 574 12.50 67.74 67.38
CA PHE A 574 11.50 67.11 68.24
C PHE A 574 11.83 67.28 69.73
N GLN A 575 13.10 67.11 70.14
CA GLN A 575 13.52 67.40 71.52
C GLN A 575 13.29 68.88 71.90
N GLN A 576 13.54 69.81 70.96
CA GLN A 576 13.27 71.22 71.17
C GLN A 576 11.76 71.50 71.31
N LEU A 577 10.92 70.85 70.50
CA LEU A 577 9.46 70.97 70.58
C LEU A 577 8.92 70.43 71.90
N ASP A 578 9.40 69.28 72.36
CA ASP A 578 9.00 68.70 73.64
C ASP A 578 9.38 69.63 74.81
N SER A 579 10.57 70.24 74.77
CA SER A 579 10.98 71.23 75.77
C SER A 579 10.11 72.50 75.78
N GLN A 580 9.57 72.91 74.62
CA GLN A 580 8.65 74.04 74.51
C GLN A 580 7.26 73.67 75.03
N LEU A 581 6.83 72.43 74.78
CA LEU A 581 5.55 71.90 75.26
C LEU A 581 5.52 71.80 76.79
N GLU A 582 6.60 71.33 77.41
CA GLU A 582 6.71 71.29 78.88
C GLU A 582 6.69 72.70 79.50
N LYS A 583 7.37 73.67 78.88
CA LYS A 583 7.31 75.08 79.32
C LYS A 583 5.91 75.66 79.24
N LEU A 584 5.18 75.40 78.15
CA LEU A 584 3.80 75.85 77.99
C LEU A 584 2.89 75.25 79.07
N ASN A 585 3.02 73.94 79.34
CA ASN A 585 2.27 73.28 80.39
C ASN A 585 2.54 73.89 81.76
N HIS A 586 3.79 74.21 82.08
CA HIS A 586 4.13 74.91 83.34
C HIS A 586 3.48 76.29 83.45
N VAL A 587 3.46 77.08 82.38
CA VAL A 587 2.80 78.41 82.35
C VAL A 587 1.28 78.28 82.52
N LEU A 588 0.65 77.32 81.83
CA LEU A 588 -0.78 77.07 81.94
C LEU A 588 -1.18 76.70 83.36
N VAL A 589 -0.41 75.83 84.03
CA VAL A 589 -0.65 75.48 85.44
C VAL A 589 -0.53 76.71 86.34
N GLY A 590 0.47 77.56 86.13
CA GLY A 590 0.64 78.81 86.89
C GLY A 590 -0.55 79.77 86.74
N VAL A 591 -1.03 79.99 85.52
CA VAL A 591 -2.23 80.83 85.27
C VAL A 591 -3.48 80.23 85.94
N LEU A 592 -3.60 78.90 85.91
CA LEU A 592 -4.73 78.20 86.54
C LEU A 592 -4.73 78.40 88.05
N ASP A 593 -3.56 78.37 88.69
CA ASP A 593 -3.40 78.63 90.10
C ASP A 593 -3.66 80.10 90.46
N ASP A 594 -3.21 81.06 89.64
CA ASP A 594 -3.56 82.48 89.80
C ASP A 594 -5.06 82.73 89.70
N LEU A 595 -5.74 82.08 88.75
CA LEU A 595 -7.20 82.15 88.63
C LEU A 595 -7.92 81.55 89.83
N LYS A 596 -7.40 80.45 90.41
CA LYS A 596 -7.93 79.89 91.66
C LYS A 596 -7.73 80.86 92.83
N VAL A 597 -6.58 81.53 92.92
CA VAL A 597 -6.32 82.55 93.96
C VAL A 597 -7.27 83.73 93.78
N LYS A 598 -7.39 84.32 92.58
CA LYS A 598 -8.34 85.41 92.30
C LYS A 598 -9.79 84.99 92.58
N ARG A 599 -10.17 83.75 92.27
CA ARG A 599 -11.49 83.21 92.63
C ARG A 599 -11.71 83.17 94.14
N LYS A 600 -10.72 82.72 94.92
CA LYS A 600 -10.80 82.73 96.39
C LYS A 600 -10.90 84.15 96.95
N ILE A 601 -10.13 85.09 96.40
CA ILE A 601 -10.17 86.50 96.80
C ILE A 601 -11.57 87.08 96.56
N LEU A 602 -12.14 86.86 95.36
CA LEU A 602 -13.50 87.28 95.01
C LEU A 602 -14.59 86.66 95.89
N GLN A 603 -14.38 85.44 96.42
CA GLN A 603 -15.30 84.80 97.36
C GLN A 603 -15.18 85.38 98.78
N SER A 604 -13.99 85.81 99.18
CA SER A 604 -13.71 86.33 100.53
C SER A 604 -14.05 87.81 100.73
N ASN A 605 -13.90 88.65 99.69
CA ASN A 605 -14.09 90.09 99.79
C ASN A 605 -15.43 90.54 99.17
N LYS A 606 -16.37 90.94 100.03
CA LYS A 606 -17.71 91.40 99.62
C LYS A 606 -17.66 92.62 98.67
N MET A 607 -16.70 93.54 98.84
CA MET A 607 -16.57 94.72 97.99
C MET A 607 -16.19 94.37 96.55
N GLN A 608 -15.21 93.48 96.36
CA GLN A 608 -14.78 93.04 95.03
C GLN A 608 -15.81 92.14 94.33
N HIS A 609 -16.64 91.44 95.11
CA HIS A 609 -17.79 90.72 94.56
C HIS A 609 -18.85 91.69 94.00
N VAL A 610 -19.13 92.79 94.71
CA VAL A 610 -20.04 93.85 94.23
C VAL A 610 -19.44 94.56 93.02
N GLU A 611 -18.15 94.88 93.01
CA GLU A 611 -17.46 95.48 91.85
C GLU A 611 -17.52 94.55 90.62
N LYS A 612 -17.28 93.25 90.79
CA LYS A 612 -17.48 92.26 89.71
C LYS A 612 -18.94 92.22 89.24
N GLN A 613 -19.90 92.25 90.16
CA GLN A 613 -21.32 92.26 89.79
C GLN A 613 -21.69 93.54 89.04
N LEU A 614 -21.17 94.71 89.43
CA LEU A 614 -21.31 95.96 88.68
C LEU A 614 -20.67 95.86 87.30
N TYR A 615 -19.48 95.27 87.20
CA TYR A 615 -18.82 95.04 85.91
C TYR A 615 -19.63 94.10 85.01
N VAL A 616 -20.25 93.05 85.57
CA VAL A 616 -21.13 92.15 84.84
C VAL A 616 -22.45 92.83 84.47
N TYR A 617 -23.06 93.61 85.37
CA TYR A 617 -24.28 94.37 85.10
C TYR A 617 -24.07 95.47 84.06
N PHE A 618 -22.88 96.10 84.01
CA PHE A 618 -22.47 97.03 82.97
C PHE A 618 -22.54 96.41 81.57
N PHE A 619 -22.15 95.14 81.42
CA PHE A 619 -22.22 94.44 80.13
C PHE A 619 -23.53 93.68 79.87
N GLN A 620 -24.38 93.47 80.88
CA GLN A 620 -25.57 92.60 80.75
C GLN A 620 -26.92 93.30 80.96
N ASN A 621 -27.03 94.40 81.72
CA ASN A 621 -28.30 95.12 81.94
C ASN A 621 -28.10 96.55 82.51
N GLU A 622 -28.20 97.57 81.66
CA GLU A 622 -27.99 98.98 82.01
C GLU A 622 -29.02 99.52 83.03
N GLY A 623 -30.28 99.07 82.96
CA GLY A 623 -31.34 99.51 83.88
C GLY A 623 -31.16 99.02 85.33
N LEU A 624 -30.58 97.83 85.52
CA LEU A 624 -30.24 97.31 86.85
C LEU A 624 -28.98 97.98 87.41
N LEU A 625 -28.03 98.34 86.54
CA LEU A 625 -26.87 99.13 86.93
C LEU A 625 -27.31 100.49 87.51
N ARG A 626 -28.23 101.20 86.84
CA ARG A 626 -28.75 102.49 87.33
C ARG A 626 -29.38 102.36 88.71
N ASN A 627 -30.21 101.34 88.94
CA ASN A 627 -30.85 101.11 90.24
C ASN A 627 -29.88 100.72 91.36
N VAL A 628 -28.81 99.97 91.05
CA VAL A 628 -27.80 99.56 92.06
C VAL A 628 -26.84 100.72 92.33
N VAL A 629 -26.46 101.50 91.33
CA VAL A 629 -25.66 102.72 91.50
C VAL A 629 -26.46 103.76 92.27
N GLU A 630 -27.73 104.01 91.95
CA GLU A 630 -28.59 104.91 92.73
C GLU A 630 -28.74 104.44 94.19
N LYS A 631 -28.82 103.13 94.45
CA LYS A 631 -28.82 102.58 95.83
C LYS A 631 -27.50 102.77 96.57
N VAL A 632 -26.38 102.71 95.86
CA VAL A 632 -25.04 102.92 96.46
C VAL A 632 -24.77 104.41 96.66
N GLU A 633 -25.19 105.27 95.74
CA GLU A 633 -25.11 106.74 95.86
C GLU A 633 -26.02 107.25 96.99
N SER A 634 -27.25 106.75 97.11
CA SER A 634 -28.13 107.09 98.24
C SER A 634 -27.67 106.56 99.60
N GLN A 635 -26.77 105.57 99.63
CA GLN A 635 -26.05 105.16 100.84
C GLN A 635 -24.77 105.97 101.09
N ALA A 636 -24.21 106.63 100.07
CA ALA A 636 -23.04 107.51 100.17
C ALA A 636 -23.41 108.96 100.54
N ASP A 637 -24.59 109.45 100.12
CA ASP A 637 -25.08 110.81 100.44
C ASP A 637 -25.67 110.94 101.87
N ASN A 638 -25.70 109.86 102.65
CA ASN A 638 -26.10 109.85 104.07
C ASN A 638 -24.88 109.74 105.03
N HIS A 639 -23.71 110.21 104.60
CA HIS A 639 -22.52 110.32 105.45
C HIS A 639 -21.77 111.64 105.30
#